data_AF-A0A0F9ZDU8-F1
#
_entry.id   AF-A0A0F9ZDU8-F1
#
_cell.length_a   1.000
_cell.length_b   1.000
_cell.length_c   1.000
_cell.angle_alpha   90.00
_cell.angle_beta   90.00
_cell.angle_gamma   90.00
#
_symmetry.space_group_name_H-M   'P 1'
#
loop_
_entity.id
_entity.type
_entity.pdbx_description
1 polymer ?
#
loop_
_entity_poly.entity_id
_entity_poly.type
_entity_poly.pdbx_seq_one_letter_code
_entity_poly.pdbx_strand_id
1 'polypeptide(L)'
;MPFDYSKIHFNSGLIVKELEKNKIKVKLLKDTNIIKATLDNHVELIEETDLSVMPAIFRHLFDNKYTSKILLKDNNLNIIEGLAFQPNEVQQAGDYAKQLEFPVVIKPVNCCHGDMVRMNIDHINEFKKIFSSLAEETNYKQQLLIEKQIEGNEFRLTVTSNGFFGAVFRIPPSVTGNGRDSLQKLIDLENKKRTENRINCLCTIYIDDEAKRYLFKKGLHLNYIPQKNERVFLRSNSNVSTGGDCLNVTEIVHQFYQNSAFKILNIFKGLPYLGIDLITDDITKKGNYHICEVNPSPGISLHTHPSQGKPQNLPKFLVDLIFPELKYKRLSSPKIQTIIDKKFKSIPSTTTNFQKQQNKKWFYKPVMLEIELTHRCNLRCKNCAIIEDIKKTSDLGLKVTDVQKILKEANEIGLYCYSITGGEPFLRAEDICRIISSEIPIDCYKIQTNGVVFADEKKTINILEKLKSSGFGVKNKYLKSSLRCSVGIQDENDNRSKYQKRIYNLSRYFYKIFDKEKANLSFLITHDIREDPIDIYNNFINEFQNNFGESFDTENIDIRTLPINFTAETKNEHDGIQKLPLKILLKEYAKTCKCFNDKTADAPWPKILLRANGDVYTCSRFGHVFKLGNINHHNLYELLETANQNKLFKLIHDKHLTGLLKEAEKYDSSIGNMLLPITVTTCQMCKILKNIIENQKTQYNS
;
A
#
# COMPACT_ATOMS: atom_id res chain seq x y z
N MET A 1 8.06 34.73 -1.05
CA MET A 1 7.40 35.04 -2.34
C MET A 1 6.59 33.81 -2.74
N PRO A 2 5.36 33.98 -3.23
CA PRO A 2 4.56 32.88 -3.78
C PRO A 2 5.30 32.21 -4.95
N PHE A 3 5.05 30.92 -5.16
CA PHE A 3 5.66 30.18 -6.26
C PHE A 3 5.15 30.72 -7.61
N ASP A 4 6.06 30.97 -8.55
CA ASP A 4 5.73 31.50 -9.87
C ASP A 4 5.34 30.36 -10.82
N TYR A 5 4.03 30.12 -10.94
CA TYR A 5 3.47 29.06 -11.79
C TYR A 5 3.63 29.32 -13.29
N SER A 6 3.96 30.54 -13.72
CA SER A 6 4.15 30.86 -15.14
C SER A 6 5.39 30.18 -15.74
N LYS A 7 6.30 29.70 -14.88
CA LYS A 7 7.58 29.11 -15.26
C LYS A 7 7.59 27.58 -15.33
N ILE A 8 6.47 26.92 -15.09
CA ILE A 8 6.40 25.45 -15.06
C ILE A 8 5.20 24.93 -15.85
N HIS A 9 5.31 23.68 -16.30
CA HIS A 9 4.22 23.01 -17.01
C HIS A 9 2.98 22.81 -16.11
N PHE A 10 1.79 22.78 -16.71
CA PHE A 10 0.52 22.67 -16.00
C PHE A 10 0.44 21.45 -15.05
N ASN A 11 0.91 20.28 -15.50
CA ASN A 11 0.93 19.07 -14.66
C ASN A 11 1.84 19.22 -13.44
N SER A 12 3.00 19.86 -13.61
CA SER A 12 3.93 20.16 -12.50
C SER A 12 3.28 21.11 -11.51
N GLY A 13 2.52 22.09 -12.00
CA GLY A 13 1.73 22.99 -11.17
C GLY A 13 0.72 22.26 -10.28
N LEU A 14 0.15 21.13 -10.73
CA LEU A 14 -0.74 20.31 -9.91
C LEU A 14 -0.01 19.63 -8.75
N ILE A 15 1.22 19.14 -8.99
CA ILE A 15 2.07 18.59 -7.94
C ILE A 15 2.45 19.70 -6.95
N VAL A 16 2.91 20.86 -7.44
CA VAL A 16 3.28 22.01 -6.59
C VAL A 16 2.11 22.46 -5.72
N LYS A 17 0.90 22.57 -6.27
CA LYS A 17 -0.31 22.90 -5.50
C LYS A 17 -0.56 21.91 -4.36
N GLU A 18 -0.40 20.61 -4.61
CA GLU A 18 -0.58 19.61 -3.55
C GLU A 18 0.59 19.63 -2.54
N LEU A 19 1.83 19.90 -2.95
CA LEU A 19 2.97 20.13 -2.05
C LEU A 19 2.72 21.33 -1.12
N GLU A 20 2.34 22.48 -1.67
CA GLU A 20 2.05 23.70 -0.90
C GLU A 20 0.87 23.51 0.05
N LYS A 21 -0.19 22.82 -0.40
CA LYS A 21 -1.34 22.44 0.44
C LYS A 21 -0.93 21.60 1.65
N ASN A 22 0.12 20.80 1.52
CA ASN A 22 0.70 20.02 2.61
C ASN A 22 1.81 20.77 3.38
N LYS A 23 1.95 22.09 3.15
CA LYS A 23 2.96 22.97 3.78
C LYS A 23 4.40 22.55 3.52
N ILE A 24 4.65 21.89 2.38
CA ILE A 24 5.99 21.55 1.93
C ILE A 24 6.60 22.79 1.27
N LYS A 25 7.84 23.13 1.62
CA LYS A 25 8.54 24.26 1.01
C LYS A 25 8.97 23.88 -0.40
N VAL A 26 8.57 24.68 -1.39
CA VAL A 26 8.87 24.43 -2.80
C VAL A 26 9.74 25.55 -3.38
N LYS A 27 10.74 25.19 -4.17
CA LYS A 27 11.60 26.14 -4.90
C LYS A 27 11.92 25.59 -6.30
N LEU A 28 11.69 26.38 -7.33
CA LEU A 28 12.22 26.11 -8.67
C LEU A 28 13.72 26.41 -8.67
N LEU A 29 14.55 25.46 -9.11
CA LEU A 29 15.97 25.71 -9.27
C LEU A 29 16.18 26.69 -10.43
N LYS A 30 17.17 27.59 -10.28
CA LYS A 30 17.38 28.68 -11.22
C LYS A 30 17.77 28.11 -12.58
N ASP A 31 17.12 28.59 -13.64
CA ASP A 31 17.39 28.22 -15.03
C ASP A 31 17.19 26.72 -15.33
N THR A 32 16.35 26.03 -14.55
CA THR A 32 15.97 24.62 -14.79
C THR A 32 14.46 24.40 -14.60
N ASN A 33 13.98 23.21 -15.00
CA ASN A 33 12.61 22.74 -14.75
C ASN A 33 12.49 21.91 -13.45
N ILE A 34 13.54 21.90 -12.62
CA ILE A 34 13.62 21.05 -11.43
C ILE A 34 13.02 21.78 -10.23
N ILE A 35 12.00 21.17 -9.65
CA ILE A 35 11.35 21.59 -8.43
C ILE A 35 12.02 20.90 -7.25
N LYS A 36 12.61 21.70 -6.35
CA LYS A 36 13.09 21.24 -5.05
C LYS A 36 11.96 21.37 -4.02
N ALA A 37 11.47 20.25 -3.52
CA ALA A 37 10.51 20.18 -2.43
C ALA A 37 11.24 19.83 -1.12
N THR A 38 10.90 20.47 -0.01
CA THR A 38 11.56 20.26 1.28
C THR A 38 10.54 20.25 2.42
N LEU A 39 10.48 19.14 3.14
CA LEU A 39 9.68 18.96 4.34
C LEU A 39 10.62 18.62 5.49
N ASP A 40 10.77 19.54 6.44
CA ASP A 40 11.71 19.41 7.55
C ASP A 40 13.15 19.14 7.01
N ASN A 41 13.69 17.93 7.21
CA ASN A 41 15.01 17.52 6.69
C ASN A 41 14.93 16.65 5.43
N HIS A 42 13.74 16.29 4.96
CA HIS A 42 13.52 15.49 3.77
C HIS A 42 13.45 16.39 2.54
N VAL A 43 14.30 16.14 1.54
CA VAL A 43 14.38 16.90 0.30
C VAL A 43 14.09 15.96 -0.86
N GLU A 44 13.18 16.41 -1.73
CA GLU A 44 12.86 15.72 -2.98
C GLU A 44 13.10 16.63 -4.19
N LEU A 45 13.59 16.04 -5.27
CA LEU A 45 13.76 16.69 -6.56
C LEU A 45 12.75 16.11 -7.54
N ILE A 46 11.98 16.99 -8.18
CA ILE A 46 10.90 16.64 -9.10
C ILE A 46 11.17 17.37 -10.40
N GLU A 47 11.29 16.64 -11.50
CA GLU A 47 11.43 17.21 -12.84
C GLU A 47 10.14 16.95 -13.61
N GLU A 48 9.42 18.01 -13.92
CA GLU A 48 8.07 17.97 -14.46
C GLU A 48 7.07 17.11 -13.67
N THR A 49 7.02 15.82 -13.97
CA THR A 49 6.15 14.78 -13.39
C THR A 49 6.94 13.51 -13.00
N ASP A 50 8.23 13.48 -13.31
CA ASP A 50 9.14 12.43 -12.89
C ASP A 50 9.56 12.69 -11.44
N LEU A 51 9.41 11.65 -10.64
CA LEU A 51 9.72 11.66 -9.22
C LEU A 51 11.05 10.96 -8.98
N SER A 52 11.76 11.34 -7.92
CA SER A 52 13.00 10.71 -7.43
C SER A 52 12.91 9.19 -7.25
N VAL A 53 11.70 8.68 -6.99
CA VAL A 53 11.42 7.25 -6.79
C VAL A 53 11.27 6.45 -8.10
N MET A 54 11.25 7.12 -9.26
CA MET A 54 11.20 6.44 -10.57
C MET A 54 12.60 5.96 -10.96
N PRO A 55 12.86 4.64 -11.07
CA PRO A 55 14.17 4.16 -11.49
C PRO A 55 14.47 4.58 -12.93
N ALA A 56 15.62 5.24 -13.14
CA ALA A 56 16.01 5.79 -14.44
C ALA A 56 16.00 4.77 -15.58
N ILE A 57 16.34 3.50 -15.31
CA ILE A 57 16.32 2.44 -16.31
C ILE A 57 14.93 2.22 -16.91
N PHE A 58 13.86 2.32 -16.11
CA PHE A 58 12.51 2.15 -16.63
C PHE A 58 12.06 3.35 -17.45
N ARG A 59 12.51 4.56 -17.11
CA ARG A 59 12.30 5.75 -17.96
C ARG A 59 12.88 5.51 -19.35
N HIS A 60 14.16 5.14 -19.44
CA HIS A 60 14.82 4.84 -20.71
C HIS A 60 14.15 3.70 -21.49
N LEU A 61 13.67 2.67 -20.79
CA LEU A 61 12.99 1.53 -21.38
C LEU A 61 11.65 1.94 -22.02
N PHE A 62 10.84 2.76 -21.34
CA PHE A 62 9.54 3.17 -21.86
C PHE A 62 9.61 4.31 -22.87
N ASP A 63 10.65 5.14 -22.84
CA ASP A 63 10.89 6.13 -23.89
C ASP A 63 11.04 5.46 -25.27
N ASN A 64 11.50 4.19 -25.31
CA ASN A 64 11.48 3.35 -26.50
C ASN A 64 10.22 2.48 -26.58
N LYS A 65 9.29 2.87 -27.46
CA LYS A 65 8.02 2.14 -27.68
C LYS A 65 8.21 0.71 -28.17
N TYR A 66 9.26 0.44 -28.93
CA TYR A 66 9.50 -0.90 -29.46
C TYR A 66 10.05 -1.84 -28.38
N THR A 67 11.02 -1.37 -27.58
CA THR A 67 11.59 -2.13 -26.45
C THR A 67 10.53 -2.49 -25.42
N SER A 68 9.71 -1.52 -25.00
CA SER A 68 8.62 -1.77 -24.05
C SER A 68 7.63 -2.82 -24.58
N LYS A 69 7.30 -2.78 -25.88
CA LYS A 69 6.41 -3.78 -26.50
C LYS A 69 6.98 -5.19 -26.53
N ILE A 70 8.27 -5.36 -26.85
CA ILE A 70 8.92 -6.69 -26.82
C ILE A 70 8.76 -7.31 -25.43
N LEU A 71 9.05 -6.54 -24.38
CA LEU A 71 8.94 -7.02 -23.00
C LEU A 71 7.50 -7.38 -22.59
N LEU A 72 6.52 -6.59 -23.04
CA LEU A 72 5.11 -6.90 -22.81
C LEU A 72 4.69 -8.19 -23.56
N LYS A 73 5.16 -8.37 -24.79
CA LYS A 73 4.90 -9.58 -25.60
C LYS A 73 5.49 -10.83 -24.95
N ASP A 74 6.72 -10.77 -24.47
CA ASP A 74 7.40 -11.89 -23.79
C ASP A 74 6.66 -12.33 -22.50
N ASN A 75 5.85 -11.43 -21.92
CA ASN A 75 5.02 -11.71 -20.75
C ASN A 75 3.58 -12.12 -21.10
N ASN A 76 3.33 -12.53 -22.34
CA ASN A 76 2.03 -12.98 -22.86
C ASN A 76 0.92 -11.92 -22.69
N LEU A 77 1.25 -10.65 -22.92
CA LEU A 77 0.26 -9.57 -22.97
C LEU A 77 -0.12 -9.25 -24.42
N ASN A 78 -1.39 -8.89 -24.62
CA ASN A 78 -1.87 -8.54 -25.94
C ASN A 78 -1.44 -7.11 -26.32
N ILE A 79 -0.44 -7.02 -27.19
CA ILE A 79 0.06 -5.75 -27.73
C ILE A 79 -0.45 -5.56 -29.18
N ILE A 80 -0.40 -4.33 -29.68
CA ILE A 80 -0.55 -4.12 -31.12
C ILE A 80 0.70 -4.65 -31.83
N GLU A 81 0.49 -5.55 -32.79
CA GLU A 81 1.54 -6.13 -33.63
C GLU A 81 2.27 -5.03 -34.43
N GLY A 82 3.59 -5.09 -34.43
CA GLY A 82 4.42 -4.16 -35.18
C GLY A 82 5.92 -4.42 -35.06
N LEU A 83 6.68 -3.83 -35.99
CA LEU A 83 8.14 -3.90 -36.06
C LEU A 83 8.73 -2.51 -36.34
N ALA A 84 9.94 -2.28 -35.81
CA ALA A 84 10.69 -1.06 -36.00
C ALA A 84 11.72 -1.22 -37.13
N PHE A 85 11.79 -0.22 -38.02
CA PHE A 85 12.67 -0.19 -39.18
C PHE A 85 13.54 1.05 -39.15
N GLN A 86 14.75 0.95 -39.67
CA GLN A 86 15.62 2.10 -39.87
C GLN A 86 15.06 3.02 -40.96
N PRO A 87 15.33 4.34 -40.89
CA PRO A 87 14.87 5.32 -41.90
C PRO A 87 15.21 4.99 -43.35
N ASN A 88 16.27 4.22 -43.60
CA ASN A 88 16.69 3.79 -44.94
C ASN A 88 16.04 2.48 -45.42
N GLU A 89 15.24 1.81 -44.59
CA GLU A 89 14.63 0.50 -44.88
C GLU A 89 13.19 0.62 -45.44
N VAL A 90 12.91 1.66 -46.24
CA VAL A 90 11.58 1.95 -46.82
C VAL A 90 10.94 0.73 -47.50
N GLN A 91 11.74 -0.08 -48.18
CA GLN A 91 11.21 -1.21 -48.95
C GLN A 91 10.81 -2.36 -48.03
N GLN A 92 11.67 -2.76 -47.08
CA GLN A 92 11.37 -3.79 -46.07
C GLN A 92 10.19 -3.37 -45.19
N ALA A 93 10.17 -2.11 -44.76
CA ALA A 93 9.08 -1.47 -44.05
C ALA A 93 7.75 -1.60 -44.82
N GLY A 94 7.77 -1.30 -46.13
CA GLY A 94 6.61 -1.37 -46.98
C GLY A 94 6.11 -2.81 -47.23
N ASP A 95 7.02 -3.79 -47.30
CA ASP A 95 6.64 -5.19 -47.45
C ASP A 95 6.06 -5.75 -46.16
N TYR A 96 6.58 -5.36 -44.99
CA TYR A 96 5.96 -5.68 -43.71
C TYR A 96 4.59 -5.02 -43.52
N ALA A 97 4.41 -3.77 -43.96
CA ALA A 97 3.11 -3.11 -43.93
C ALA A 97 2.04 -3.87 -44.76
N LYS A 98 2.43 -4.48 -45.88
CA LYS A 98 1.51 -5.37 -46.64
C LYS A 98 1.17 -6.64 -45.88
N GLN A 99 2.12 -7.22 -45.13
CA GLN A 99 1.90 -8.41 -44.32
C GLN A 99 0.93 -8.15 -43.16
N LEU A 100 0.97 -6.97 -42.56
CA LEU A 100 0.04 -6.56 -41.49
C LEU A 100 -1.40 -6.31 -41.98
N GLU A 101 -1.56 -6.13 -43.29
CA GLU A 101 -2.77 -5.65 -43.99
C GLU A 101 -3.07 -4.18 -43.65
N PHE A 102 -3.37 -3.39 -44.69
CA PHE A 102 -3.79 -2.00 -44.51
C PHE A 102 -5.20 -1.91 -43.90
N PRO A 103 -5.51 -0.90 -43.07
CA PRO A 103 -4.67 0.27 -42.77
C PRO A 103 -3.61 0.03 -41.68
N VAL A 104 -2.50 0.75 -41.80
CA VAL A 104 -1.37 0.71 -40.84
C VAL A 104 -1.09 2.08 -40.21
N VAL A 105 -0.35 2.06 -39.10
CA VAL A 105 0.15 3.24 -38.39
C VAL A 105 1.67 3.29 -38.48
N ILE A 106 2.24 4.48 -38.74
CA ILE A 106 3.68 4.73 -38.64
C ILE A 106 3.94 5.75 -37.53
N LYS A 107 4.88 5.46 -36.63
CA LYS A 107 5.30 6.39 -35.58
C LYS A 107 6.79 6.23 -35.23
N PRO A 108 7.51 7.29 -34.84
CA PRO A 108 8.87 7.15 -34.33
C PRO A 108 8.90 6.40 -32.99
N VAL A 109 9.96 5.60 -32.78
CA VAL A 109 10.12 4.81 -31.54
C VAL A 109 10.25 5.69 -30.30
N ASN A 110 10.93 6.84 -30.40
CA ASN A 110 11.26 7.73 -29.28
C ASN A 110 10.61 9.12 -29.46
N CYS A 111 9.30 9.21 -29.24
CA CYS A 111 8.52 10.46 -29.29
C CYS A 111 7.39 10.43 -28.25
N CYS A 112 6.92 11.58 -27.79
CA CYS A 112 5.83 11.68 -26.80
C CYS A 112 4.58 12.34 -27.41
N HIS A 113 3.47 12.37 -26.67
CA HIS A 113 2.25 13.15 -26.97
C HIS A 113 1.54 12.85 -28.30
N GLY A 114 1.92 11.76 -28.97
CA GLY A 114 1.43 11.39 -30.31
C GLY A 114 1.97 12.27 -31.42
N ASP A 115 3.07 12.98 -31.18
CA ASP A 115 3.78 13.72 -32.22
C ASP A 115 4.29 12.76 -33.28
N MET A 116 4.23 13.20 -34.55
CA MET A 116 4.70 12.42 -35.70
C MET A 116 4.04 11.04 -35.89
N VAL A 117 2.88 10.80 -35.28
CA VAL A 117 2.07 9.61 -35.55
C VAL A 117 1.25 9.83 -36.82
N ARG A 118 1.29 8.89 -37.75
CA ARG A 118 0.50 8.91 -39.00
C ARG A 118 -0.38 7.67 -39.05
N MET A 119 -1.69 7.88 -39.12
CA MET A 119 -2.72 6.84 -39.10
C MET A 119 -3.47 6.75 -40.44
N ASN A 120 -4.38 5.79 -40.59
CA ASN A 120 -5.20 5.61 -41.79
C ASN A 120 -4.35 5.61 -43.05
N ILE A 121 -3.28 4.83 -43.08
CA ILE A 121 -2.44 4.67 -44.27
C ILE A 121 -3.01 3.46 -45.00
N ASP A 122 -3.63 3.68 -46.16
CA ASP A 122 -4.53 2.68 -46.75
C ASP A 122 -3.87 1.87 -47.87
N HIS A 123 -2.74 2.35 -48.41
CA HIS A 123 -2.05 1.68 -49.51
C HIS A 123 -0.55 2.01 -49.56
N ILE A 124 0.20 1.13 -50.25
CA ILE A 124 1.67 1.15 -50.27
C ILE A 124 2.29 2.46 -50.80
N ASN A 125 1.66 3.12 -51.78
CA ASN A 125 2.21 4.38 -52.32
C ASN A 125 2.11 5.54 -51.32
N GLU A 126 1.05 5.60 -50.51
CA GLU A 126 0.91 6.60 -49.44
C GLU A 126 1.89 6.26 -48.33
N PHE A 127 1.99 4.98 -47.95
CA PHE A 127 2.95 4.49 -46.97
C PHE A 127 4.39 4.94 -47.26
N LYS A 128 4.90 4.71 -48.46
CA LYS A 128 6.29 5.07 -48.83
C LYS A 128 6.57 6.57 -48.72
N LYS A 129 5.60 7.40 -49.11
CA LYS A 129 5.69 8.86 -49.00
C LYS A 129 5.73 9.30 -47.53
N ILE A 130 4.81 8.78 -46.72
CA ILE A 130 4.72 9.12 -45.30
C ILE A 130 5.95 8.64 -44.54
N PHE A 131 6.44 7.42 -44.80
CA PHE A 131 7.64 6.89 -44.16
C PHE A 131 8.86 7.77 -44.46
N SER A 132 9.03 8.18 -45.72
CA SER A 132 10.16 9.04 -46.13
C SER A 132 10.06 10.44 -45.49
N SER A 133 8.86 11.03 -45.46
CA SER A 133 8.61 12.30 -44.77
C SER A 133 8.94 12.22 -43.29
N LEU A 134 8.51 11.16 -42.60
CA LEU A 134 8.81 10.96 -41.18
C LEU A 134 10.30 10.71 -40.92
N ALA A 135 10.98 10.01 -41.83
CA ALA A 135 12.42 9.84 -41.77
C ALA A 135 13.15 11.19 -41.85
N GLU A 136 12.73 12.09 -42.73
CA GLU A 136 13.25 13.46 -42.84
C GLU A 136 12.92 14.30 -41.59
N GLU A 137 11.66 14.30 -41.14
CA GLU A 137 11.20 15.03 -39.94
C GLU A 137 11.98 14.62 -38.68
N THR A 138 12.41 13.35 -38.61
CA THR A 138 13.22 12.81 -37.50
C THR A 138 14.73 12.94 -37.72
N ASN A 139 15.16 13.65 -38.76
CA ASN A 139 16.56 13.81 -39.17
C ASN A 139 17.32 12.47 -39.36
N TYR A 140 16.59 11.40 -39.72
CA TYR A 140 17.14 10.05 -39.86
C TYR A 140 17.81 9.49 -38.59
N LYS A 141 17.48 10.01 -37.39
CA LYS A 141 18.17 9.65 -36.13
C LYS A 141 17.51 8.53 -35.33
N GLN A 142 16.33 8.05 -35.74
CA GLN A 142 15.59 7.04 -34.98
C GLN A 142 14.78 6.12 -35.88
N GLN A 143 14.48 4.94 -35.37
CA GLN A 143 13.66 3.95 -36.06
C GLN A 143 12.20 4.40 -36.13
N LEU A 144 11.51 3.93 -37.17
CA LEU A 144 10.09 4.10 -37.37
C LEU A 144 9.39 2.76 -37.10
N LEU A 145 8.44 2.77 -36.18
CA LEU A 145 7.61 1.64 -35.79
C LEU A 145 6.35 1.60 -36.65
N ILE A 146 6.14 0.46 -37.31
CA ILE A 146 4.96 0.18 -38.13
C ILE A 146 4.07 -0.78 -37.37
N GLU A 147 2.79 -0.44 -37.25
CA GLU A 147 1.81 -1.20 -36.48
C GLU A 147 0.51 -1.40 -37.25
N LYS A 148 -0.18 -2.50 -36.97
CA LYS A 148 -1.56 -2.70 -37.43
C LYS A 148 -2.45 -1.63 -36.81
N GLN A 149 -3.30 -0.98 -37.60
CA GLN A 149 -4.29 -0.08 -37.04
C GLN A 149 -5.41 -0.90 -36.38
N ILE A 150 -5.66 -0.65 -35.11
CA ILE A 150 -6.73 -1.31 -34.34
C ILE A 150 -7.89 -0.33 -34.18
N GLU A 151 -9.10 -0.78 -34.48
CA GLU A 151 -10.33 -0.06 -34.19
C GLU A 151 -10.80 -0.36 -32.76
N GLY A 152 -11.45 0.63 -32.13
CA GLY A 152 -12.00 0.49 -30.78
C GLY A 152 -11.91 1.79 -29.98
N ASN A 153 -12.32 1.72 -28.71
CA ASN A 153 -12.29 2.86 -27.80
C ASN A 153 -10.96 2.92 -27.06
N GLU A 154 -10.34 4.11 -27.02
CA GLU A 154 -9.04 4.33 -26.41
C GLU A 154 -9.17 4.79 -24.94
N PHE A 155 -8.53 4.04 -24.04
CA PHE A 155 -8.54 4.31 -22.60
C PHE A 155 -7.11 4.50 -22.09
N ARG A 156 -6.94 5.47 -21.19
CA ARG A 156 -5.73 5.67 -20.39
C ARG A 156 -6.02 5.18 -18.97
N LEU A 157 -5.44 4.04 -18.61
CA LEU A 157 -5.48 3.48 -17.27
C LEU A 157 -4.29 4.02 -16.48
N THR A 158 -4.46 4.15 -15.18
CA THR A 158 -3.37 4.44 -14.26
C THR A 158 -3.45 3.47 -13.10
N VAL A 159 -2.31 2.85 -12.83
CA VAL A 159 -2.13 1.87 -11.77
C VAL A 159 -0.97 2.31 -10.89
N THR A 160 -1.07 1.98 -9.62
CA THR A 160 -0.09 2.34 -8.60
C THR A 160 0.31 1.10 -7.81
N SER A 161 1.38 1.20 -7.02
CA SER A 161 1.76 0.17 -6.07
C SER A 161 0.67 -0.13 -5.02
N ASN A 162 -0.31 0.75 -4.85
CA ASN A 162 -1.48 0.54 -3.97
C ASN A 162 -2.67 -0.14 -4.70
N GLY A 163 -2.54 -0.46 -5.98
CA GLY A 163 -3.61 -1.02 -6.82
C GLY A 163 -4.02 -0.10 -7.98
N PHE A 164 -5.12 -0.47 -8.63
CA PHE A 164 -5.72 0.29 -9.72
C PHE A 164 -6.15 1.68 -9.22
N PHE A 165 -5.69 2.74 -9.88
CA PHE A 165 -5.94 4.11 -9.45
C PHE A 165 -7.14 4.73 -10.18
N GLY A 166 -7.18 4.58 -11.50
CA GLY A 166 -8.29 5.10 -12.29
C GLY A 166 -8.13 4.91 -13.78
N ALA A 167 -9.19 5.22 -14.52
CA ALA A 167 -9.17 5.24 -15.97
C ALA A 167 -9.90 6.46 -16.52
N VAL A 168 -9.41 6.93 -17.66
CA VAL A 168 -10.09 7.92 -18.48
C VAL A 168 -10.34 7.37 -19.87
N PHE A 169 -11.51 7.66 -20.40
CA PHE A 169 -11.87 7.47 -21.80
C PHE A 169 -11.46 8.72 -22.57
N ARG A 170 -10.71 8.55 -23.66
CA ARG A 170 -10.27 9.65 -24.51
C ARG A 170 -11.10 9.66 -25.78
N ILE A 171 -11.62 10.84 -26.14
CA ILE A 171 -12.41 11.04 -27.36
C ILE A 171 -11.60 11.92 -28.31
N PRO A 172 -11.48 11.57 -29.60
CA PRO A 172 -10.86 12.44 -30.59
C PRO A 172 -11.45 13.86 -30.62
N PRO A 173 -10.61 14.87 -30.93
CA PRO A 173 -11.03 16.26 -31.00
C PRO A 173 -12.25 16.40 -31.90
N SER A 174 -13.28 17.07 -31.41
CA SER A 174 -14.54 17.21 -32.13
C SER A 174 -15.26 18.51 -31.75
N VAL A 175 -16.15 18.94 -32.62
CA VAL A 175 -17.09 20.05 -32.37
C VAL A 175 -18.51 19.62 -32.69
N THR A 176 -19.48 20.23 -32.02
CA THR A 176 -20.91 19.95 -32.25
C THR A 176 -21.55 21.08 -33.04
N GLY A 177 -22.17 20.71 -34.15
CA GLY A 177 -22.89 21.63 -35.03
C GLY A 177 -24.05 22.31 -34.34
N ASN A 178 -24.25 23.59 -34.68
CA ASN A 178 -25.41 24.36 -34.28
C ASN A 178 -26.35 24.69 -35.46
N GLY A 179 -26.05 24.15 -36.65
CA GLY A 179 -26.81 24.35 -37.88
C GLY A 179 -26.59 25.71 -38.56
N ARG A 180 -25.68 26.56 -38.07
CA ARG A 180 -25.46 27.92 -38.61
C ARG A 180 -24.00 28.33 -38.79
N ASP A 181 -23.11 27.90 -37.90
CA ASP A 181 -21.71 28.33 -37.87
C ASP A 181 -20.83 27.30 -38.59
N SER A 182 -19.79 27.77 -39.29
CA SER A 182 -18.83 26.89 -39.97
C SER A 182 -17.96 26.11 -38.99
N LEU A 183 -17.34 25.04 -39.47
CA LEU A 183 -16.44 24.19 -38.69
C LEU A 183 -15.30 25.02 -38.07
N GLN A 184 -14.68 25.92 -38.84
CA GLN A 184 -13.65 26.84 -38.32
C GLN A 184 -14.18 27.68 -37.16
N LYS A 185 -15.36 28.29 -37.33
CA LYS A 185 -15.94 29.15 -36.30
C LYS A 185 -16.33 28.37 -35.05
N LEU A 186 -16.82 27.14 -35.19
CA LEU A 186 -17.09 26.24 -34.07
C LEU A 186 -15.81 25.86 -33.32
N ILE A 187 -14.71 25.60 -34.05
CA ILE A 187 -13.38 25.35 -33.46
C ILE A 187 -12.90 26.58 -32.69
N ASP A 188 -13.00 27.77 -33.27
CA ASP A 188 -12.57 29.02 -32.62
C ASP A 188 -13.37 29.29 -31.33
N LEU A 189 -14.69 29.08 -31.38
CA LEU A 189 -15.56 29.19 -30.21
C LEU A 189 -15.21 28.18 -29.12
N GLU A 190 -14.89 26.95 -29.50
CA GLU A 190 -14.49 25.89 -28.56
C GLU A 190 -13.10 26.17 -27.96
N ASN A 191 -12.14 26.61 -28.77
CA ASN A 191 -10.81 27.01 -28.32
C ASN A 191 -10.85 28.22 -27.39
N LYS A 192 -11.74 29.19 -27.65
CA LYS A 192 -11.97 30.32 -26.75
C LYS A 192 -12.41 29.84 -25.36
N LYS A 193 -13.37 28.92 -25.29
CA LYS A 193 -13.80 28.31 -24.02
C LYS A 193 -12.68 27.56 -23.29
N ARG A 194 -11.83 26.85 -24.04
CA ARG A 194 -10.71 26.06 -23.49
C ARG A 194 -9.58 26.93 -22.93
N THR A 195 -9.35 28.11 -23.52
CA THR A 195 -8.19 28.97 -23.22
C THR A 195 -8.48 30.09 -22.22
N GLU A 196 -9.64 30.73 -22.27
CA GLU A 196 -9.94 31.91 -21.43
C GLU A 196 -10.06 31.57 -19.92
N ASN A 197 -10.47 30.35 -19.57
CA ASN A 197 -10.53 29.87 -18.20
C ASN A 197 -10.27 28.36 -18.15
N ARG A 198 -9.00 27.97 -18.24
CA ARG A 198 -8.61 26.55 -18.23
C ARG A 198 -8.89 25.90 -16.86
N ILE A 199 -10.10 25.38 -16.72
CA ILE A 199 -10.60 24.66 -15.53
C ILE A 199 -10.37 23.15 -15.61
N ASN A 200 -10.05 22.63 -16.80
CA ASN A 200 -9.89 21.20 -17.07
C ASN A 200 -8.61 20.90 -17.86
N CYS A 201 -8.37 19.62 -18.13
CA CYS A 201 -7.17 19.14 -18.82
C CYS A 201 -7.14 19.49 -20.31
N LEU A 202 -8.24 19.96 -20.90
CA LEU A 202 -8.37 20.16 -22.34
C LEU A 202 -7.31 21.15 -22.86
N CYS A 203 -6.71 20.80 -24.00
CA CYS A 203 -5.86 21.69 -24.77
C CYS A 203 -6.61 22.27 -25.96
N THR A 204 -6.03 23.31 -26.55
CA THR A 204 -6.47 23.89 -27.81
C THR A 204 -6.52 22.82 -28.90
N ILE A 205 -7.60 22.84 -29.68
CA ILE A 205 -7.76 22.07 -30.90
C ILE A 205 -6.94 22.78 -31.99
N TYR A 206 -5.90 22.10 -32.49
CA TYR A 206 -5.07 22.59 -33.59
C TYR A 206 -5.44 21.95 -34.92
N ILE A 207 -5.57 22.79 -35.96
CA ILE A 207 -5.70 22.35 -37.35
C ILE A 207 -4.31 22.40 -38.02
N ASP A 208 -3.50 21.40 -37.68
CA ASP A 208 -2.22 21.13 -38.34
C ASP A 208 -2.44 20.31 -39.62
N ASP A 209 -1.35 19.90 -40.27
CA ASP A 209 -1.42 19.18 -41.53
C ASP A 209 -2.04 17.78 -41.39
N GLU A 210 -1.92 17.15 -40.21
CA GLU A 210 -2.56 15.86 -39.95
C GLU A 210 -4.08 16.00 -39.77
N ALA A 211 -4.54 17.05 -39.07
CA ALA A 211 -5.96 17.37 -38.98
C ALA A 211 -6.55 17.71 -40.37
N LYS A 212 -5.83 18.48 -41.19
CA LYS A 212 -6.24 18.77 -42.58
C LYS A 212 -6.31 17.50 -43.42
N ARG A 213 -5.33 16.60 -43.30
CA ARG A 213 -5.30 15.31 -44.01
C ARG A 213 -6.50 14.44 -43.62
N TYR A 214 -6.82 14.38 -42.32
CA TYR A 214 -7.99 13.66 -41.83
C TYR A 214 -9.31 14.22 -42.38
N LEU A 215 -9.50 15.55 -42.30
CA LEU A 215 -10.70 16.22 -42.81
C LEU A 215 -10.85 16.00 -44.32
N PHE A 216 -9.77 16.15 -45.08
CA PHE A 216 -9.74 15.90 -46.52
C PHE A 216 -10.14 14.45 -46.85
N LYS A 217 -9.59 13.45 -46.14
CA LYS A 217 -9.99 12.04 -46.30
C LYS A 217 -11.46 11.79 -45.98
N LYS A 218 -12.06 12.58 -45.08
CA LYS A 218 -13.50 12.50 -44.74
C LYS A 218 -14.39 13.36 -45.66
N GLY A 219 -13.82 14.05 -46.64
CA GLY A 219 -14.57 14.96 -47.53
C GLY A 219 -15.10 16.21 -46.81
N LEU A 220 -14.49 16.58 -45.69
CA LEU A 220 -14.89 17.72 -44.86
C LEU A 220 -13.95 18.91 -45.11
N HIS A 221 -14.51 20.11 -45.07
CA HIS A 221 -13.78 21.36 -45.24
C HIS A 221 -14.06 22.31 -44.06
N LEU A 222 -13.14 23.24 -43.78
CA LEU A 222 -13.28 24.17 -42.65
C LEU A 222 -14.47 25.14 -42.77
N ASN A 223 -14.98 25.35 -43.98
CA ASN A 223 -16.18 26.13 -44.27
C ASN A 223 -17.48 25.30 -44.20
N TYR A 224 -17.41 23.98 -43.98
CA TYR A 224 -18.57 23.13 -43.78
C TYR A 224 -19.39 23.64 -42.59
N ILE A 225 -20.73 23.64 -42.72
CA ILE A 225 -21.67 24.03 -41.65
C ILE A 225 -22.34 22.75 -41.15
N PRO A 226 -21.93 22.19 -40.01
CA PRO A 226 -22.52 20.97 -39.49
C PRO A 226 -23.94 21.20 -38.99
N GLN A 227 -24.83 20.21 -39.21
CA GLN A 227 -26.21 20.26 -38.75
C GLN A 227 -26.29 20.37 -37.22
N LYS A 228 -27.43 20.87 -36.72
CA LYS A 228 -27.64 20.98 -35.28
C LYS A 228 -27.50 19.60 -34.62
N ASN A 229 -26.64 19.51 -33.60
CA ASN A 229 -26.27 18.28 -32.88
C ASN A 229 -25.40 17.27 -33.65
N GLU A 230 -24.97 17.57 -34.87
CA GLU A 230 -23.99 16.75 -35.58
C GLU A 230 -22.62 16.88 -34.90
N ARG A 231 -22.02 15.76 -34.47
CA ARG A 231 -20.66 15.75 -33.91
C ARG A 231 -19.65 15.48 -35.02
N VAL A 232 -18.79 16.46 -35.31
CA VAL A 232 -17.75 16.35 -36.33
C VAL A 232 -16.40 16.12 -35.66
N PHE A 233 -15.76 14.99 -35.97
CA PHE A 233 -14.40 14.69 -35.53
C PHE A 233 -13.37 15.35 -36.43
N LEU A 234 -12.26 15.76 -35.83
CA LEU A 234 -11.21 16.55 -36.50
C LEU A 234 -9.92 15.74 -36.67
N ARG A 235 -9.77 14.63 -35.95
CA ARG A 235 -8.66 13.68 -36.05
C ARG A 235 -9.14 12.26 -35.75
N SER A 236 -8.30 11.27 -36.07
CA SER A 236 -8.49 9.88 -35.65
C SER A 236 -7.93 9.57 -34.27
N ASN A 237 -6.88 10.25 -33.82
CA ASN A 237 -6.28 10.01 -32.50
C ASN A 237 -7.01 10.79 -31.39
N SER A 238 -6.98 10.24 -30.17
CA SER A 238 -7.74 10.78 -29.03
C SER A 238 -6.91 11.61 -28.04
N ASN A 239 -5.72 12.05 -28.44
CA ASN A 239 -4.81 12.75 -27.54
C ASN A 239 -5.37 14.10 -27.07
N VAL A 240 -5.34 14.30 -25.75
CA VAL A 240 -5.77 15.57 -25.14
C VAL A 240 -4.87 16.73 -25.57
N SER A 241 -3.57 16.47 -25.81
CA SER A 241 -2.60 17.45 -26.33
C SER A 241 -3.02 18.06 -27.67
N THR A 242 -3.70 17.29 -28.52
CA THR A 242 -4.21 17.73 -29.83
C THR A 242 -5.68 18.15 -29.80
N GLY A 243 -6.25 18.31 -28.59
CA GLY A 243 -7.60 18.81 -28.38
C GLY A 243 -8.67 17.73 -28.14
N GLY A 244 -8.29 16.48 -27.91
CA GLY A 244 -9.22 15.42 -27.51
C GLY A 244 -9.90 15.68 -26.16
N ASP A 245 -11.09 15.11 -25.98
CA ASP A 245 -11.81 15.15 -24.70
C ASP A 245 -11.36 14.01 -23.78
N CYS A 246 -11.59 14.19 -22.48
CA CYS A 246 -11.14 13.25 -21.45
C CYS A 246 -12.23 13.04 -20.40
N LEU A 247 -12.79 11.84 -20.35
CA LEU A 247 -13.89 11.49 -19.45
C LEU A 247 -13.39 10.50 -18.39
N ASN A 248 -13.63 10.77 -17.11
CA ASN A 248 -13.33 9.79 -16.08
C ASN A 248 -14.34 8.63 -16.13
N VAL A 249 -13.84 7.40 -16.29
CA VAL A 249 -14.63 6.17 -16.36
C VAL A 249 -14.23 5.15 -15.28
N THR A 250 -13.54 5.60 -14.24
CA THR A 250 -12.93 4.74 -13.21
C THR A 250 -13.93 3.78 -12.57
N GLU A 251 -15.12 4.24 -12.23
CA GLU A 251 -16.12 3.45 -11.48
C GLU A 251 -16.77 2.34 -12.33
N ILE A 252 -16.67 2.43 -13.66
CA ILE A 252 -17.29 1.46 -14.59
C ILE A 252 -16.28 0.47 -15.19
N VAL A 253 -14.99 0.57 -14.85
CA VAL A 253 -13.94 -0.32 -15.38
C VAL A 253 -14.11 -1.73 -14.82
N HIS A 254 -14.27 -2.71 -15.70
CA HIS A 254 -14.35 -4.12 -15.32
C HIS A 254 -13.07 -4.61 -14.63
N GLN A 255 -13.22 -5.46 -13.61
CA GLN A 255 -12.10 -5.98 -12.80
C GLN A 255 -10.97 -6.63 -13.64
N PHE A 256 -11.32 -7.22 -14.78
CA PHE A 256 -10.37 -7.80 -15.74
C PHE A 256 -9.30 -6.79 -16.21
N TYR A 257 -9.69 -5.56 -16.54
CA TYR A 257 -8.75 -4.53 -17.00
C TYR A 257 -7.94 -3.96 -15.83
N GLN A 258 -8.55 -3.84 -14.65
CA GLN A 258 -7.84 -3.45 -13.42
C GLN A 258 -6.72 -4.44 -13.08
N ASN A 259 -7.03 -5.74 -13.11
CA ASN A 259 -6.06 -6.81 -12.87
C ASN A 259 -4.98 -6.84 -13.96
N SER A 260 -5.36 -6.62 -15.23
CA SER A 260 -4.40 -6.54 -16.34
C SER A 260 -3.43 -5.37 -16.16
N ALA A 261 -3.92 -4.20 -15.75
CA ALA A 261 -3.07 -3.06 -15.42
C ALA A 261 -2.11 -3.37 -14.25
N PHE A 262 -2.58 -4.05 -13.21
CA PHE A 262 -1.75 -4.47 -12.09
C PHE A 262 -0.69 -5.49 -12.50
N LYS A 263 -1.04 -6.46 -13.36
CA LYS A 263 -0.09 -7.41 -13.95
C LYS A 263 1.00 -6.68 -14.74
N ILE A 264 0.65 -5.68 -15.54
CA ILE A 264 1.61 -4.88 -16.31
C ILE A 264 2.59 -4.16 -15.38
N LEU A 265 2.11 -3.53 -14.30
CA LEU A 265 2.97 -2.88 -13.31
C LEU A 265 3.95 -3.89 -12.68
N ASN A 266 3.48 -5.09 -12.33
CA ASN A 266 4.29 -6.11 -11.64
C ASN A 266 5.36 -6.78 -12.51
N ILE A 267 5.26 -6.71 -13.85
CA ILE A 267 6.34 -7.12 -14.75
C ILE A 267 7.60 -6.30 -14.46
N PHE A 268 7.42 -5.01 -14.17
CA PHE A 268 8.49 -4.06 -13.92
C PHE A 268 8.65 -3.82 -12.40
N LYS A 269 9.22 -4.81 -11.71
CA LYS A 269 9.43 -4.76 -10.26
C LYS A 269 10.14 -3.48 -9.83
N GLY A 270 9.57 -2.80 -8.83
CA GLY A 270 10.10 -1.55 -8.28
C GLY A 270 9.47 -0.29 -8.87
N LEU A 271 8.61 -0.39 -9.89
CA LEU A 271 7.84 0.76 -10.36
C LEU A 271 6.72 1.14 -9.39
N PRO A 272 6.63 2.42 -8.96
CA PRO A 272 5.59 2.83 -8.03
C PRO A 272 4.24 3.13 -8.69
N TYR A 273 4.22 3.44 -9.98
CA TYR A 273 3.02 3.73 -10.76
C TYR A 273 3.30 3.64 -12.26
N LEU A 274 2.23 3.54 -13.04
CA LEU A 274 2.31 3.44 -14.50
C LEU A 274 1.01 3.92 -15.16
N GLY A 275 1.15 4.63 -16.28
CA GLY A 275 0.06 4.92 -17.21
C GLY A 275 0.04 3.88 -18.33
N ILE A 276 -1.13 3.33 -18.65
CA ILE A 276 -1.28 2.29 -19.67
C ILE A 276 -2.33 2.74 -20.67
N ASP A 277 -1.94 2.83 -21.94
CA ASP A 277 -2.83 3.15 -23.04
C ASP A 277 -3.27 1.85 -23.70
N LEU A 278 -4.57 1.61 -23.72
CA LEU A 278 -5.15 0.41 -24.33
C LEU A 278 -6.37 0.75 -25.17
N ILE A 279 -6.61 -0.06 -26.18
CA ILE A 279 -7.82 -0.04 -27.02
C ILE A 279 -8.68 -1.26 -26.69
N THR A 280 -9.97 -1.05 -26.47
CA THR A 280 -10.97 -2.11 -26.31
C THR A 280 -12.35 -1.59 -26.72
N ASP A 281 -13.27 -2.44 -27.15
CA ASP A 281 -14.61 -2.01 -27.55
C ASP A 281 -15.43 -1.52 -26.36
N ASP A 282 -15.32 -2.21 -25.22
CA ASP A 282 -16.14 -1.96 -24.04
C ASP A 282 -15.36 -2.25 -22.76
N ILE A 283 -14.99 -1.20 -22.03
CA ILE A 283 -14.23 -1.30 -20.78
C ILE A 283 -15.05 -1.86 -19.60
N THR A 284 -16.39 -1.95 -19.74
CA THR A 284 -17.31 -2.34 -18.66
C THR A 284 -17.51 -3.83 -18.50
N LYS A 285 -17.08 -4.63 -19.48
CA LYS A 285 -17.13 -6.09 -19.47
C LYS A 285 -15.80 -6.68 -19.92
N LYS A 286 -15.52 -7.92 -19.53
CA LYS A 286 -14.33 -8.62 -20.04
C LYS A 286 -14.39 -8.71 -21.57
N GLY A 287 -13.36 -8.22 -22.24
CA GLY A 287 -13.23 -8.28 -23.69
C GLY A 287 -11.77 -8.33 -24.15
N ASN A 288 -11.58 -8.33 -25.46
CA ASN A 288 -10.25 -8.20 -26.05
C ASN A 288 -9.74 -6.77 -25.86
N TYR A 289 -8.44 -6.63 -25.61
CA TYR A 289 -7.78 -5.34 -25.57
C TYR A 289 -6.43 -5.41 -26.26
N HIS A 290 -5.95 -4.29 -26.77
CA HIS A 290 -4.61 -4.15 -27.30
C HIS A 290 -3.88 -3.03 -26.57
N ILE A 291 -2.71 -3.31 -26.02
CA ILE A 291 -1.86 -2.29 -25.41
C ILE A 291 -1.19 -1.48 -26.52
N CYS A 292 -1.42 -0.17 -26.49
CA CYS A 292 -0.82 0.80 -27.40
C CYS A 292 0.55 1.23 -26.90
N GLU A 293 0.61 1.64 -25.63
CA GLU A 293 1.76 2.28 -25.02
C GLU A 293 1.71 2.15 -23.49
N VAL A 294 2.88 2.16 -22.86
CA VAL A 294 3.04 2.20 -21.41
C VAL A 294 3.93 3.39 -21.05
N ASN A 295 3.49 4.18 -20.07
CA ASN A 295 4.07 5.47 -19.72
C ASN A 295 4.54 5.48 -18.25
N PRO A 296 5.82 5.80 -17.99
CA PRO A 296 6.34 5.93 -16.63
C PRO A 296 5.84 7.21 -15.97
N SER A 297 5.47 8.22 -16.75
CA SER A 297 4.81 9.42 -16.25
C SER A 297 3.35 9.50 -16.73
N PRO A 298 2.37 9.18 -15.87
CA PRO A 298 0.96 9.27 -16.23
C PRO A 298 0.53 10.74 -16.31
N GLY A 299 -0.31 11.07 -17.30
CA GLY A 299 -0.88 12.40 -17.44
C GLY A 299 -1.72 12.80 -16.22
N ILE A 300 -1.14 13.60 -15.31
CA ILE A 300 -1.74 13.94 -14.00
C ILE A 300 -3.06 14.70 -14.15
N SER A 301 -3.09 15.66 -15.07
CA SER A 301 -4.27 16.47 -15.36
C SER A 301 -5.46 15.66 -15.86
N LEU A 302 -5.22 14.55 -16.57
CA LEU A 302 -6.28 13.68 -17.09
C LEU A 302 -7.18 13.16 -15.97
N HIS A 303 -6.56 12.77 -14.86
CA HIS A 303 -7.27 12.28 -13.68
C HIS A 303 -7.77 13.40 -12.78
N THR A 304 -6.98 14.47 -12.62
CA THR A 304 -7.27 15.53 -11.64
C THR A 304 -8.32 16.51 -12.13
N HIS A 305 -8.38 16.79 -13.42
CA HIS A 305 -9.33 17.72 -14.00
C HIS A 305 -9.88 17.19 -15.33
N PRO A 306 -10.59 16.04 -15.33
CA PRO A 306 -11.19 15.52 -16.54
C PRO A 306 -12.23 16.53 -17.08
N SER A 307 -12.49 16.47 -18.39
CA SER A 307 -13.54 17.29 -19.02
C SER A 307 -14.94 16.92 -18.52
N GLN A 308 -15.15 15.64 -18.18
CA GLN A 308 -16.37 15.14 -17.54
C GLN A 308 -16.05 13.99 -16.58
N GLY A 309 -16.96 13.75 -15.64
CA GLY A 309 -16.79 12.73 -14.61
C GLY A 309 -16.05 13.23 -13.37
N LYS A 310 -15.89 12.36 -12.40
CA LYS A 310 -15.37 12.72 -11.07
C LYS A 310 -13.84 12.87 -11.10
N PRO A 311 -13.28 14.00 -10.62
CA PRO A 311 -11.85 14.16 -10.41
C PRO A 311 -11.24 13.10 -9.48
N GLN A 312 -10.04 12.63 -9.81
CA GLN A 312 -9.21 11.75 -8.99
C GLN A 312 -7.92 12.47 -8.62
N ASN A 313 -7.58 12.49 -7.33
CA ASN A 313 -6.44 13.27 -6.84
C ASN A 313 -5.12 12.50 -6.97
N LEU A 314 -4.64 12.35 -8.21
CA LEU A 314 -3.34 11.73 -8.49
C LEU A 314 -2.16 12.51 -7.87
N PRO A 315 -2.13 13.86 -7.88
CA PRO A 315 -1.07 14.63 -7.20
C PRO A 315 -0.90 14.23 -5.74
N LYS A 316 -2.00 14.00 -5.02
CA LYS A 316 -1.94 13.55 -3.61
C LYS A 316 -1.26 12.19 -3.48
N PHE A 317 -1.55 11.24 -4.35
CA PHE A 317 -0.88 9.95 -4.33
C PHE A 317 0.63 10.12 -4.57
N LEU A 318 1.01 10.89 -5.60
CA LEU A 318 2.41 11.14 -5.95
C LEU A 318 3.17 11.84 -4.82
N VAL A 319 2.57 12.84 -4.19
CA VAL A 319 3.13 13.56 -3.04
C VAL A 319 3.23 12.65 -1.80
N ASP A 320 2.24 11.78 -1.55
CA ASP A 320 2.28 10.82 -0.44
C ASP A 320 3.34 9.73 -0.62
N LEU A 321 3.69 9.44 -1.88
CA LEU A 321 4.70 8.45 -2.23
C LEU A 321 6.11 8.97 -1.93
N ILE A 322 6.41 10.22 -2.32
CA ILE A 322 7.72 10.85 -2.08
C ILE A 322 7.85 11.49 -0.69
N PHE A 323 6.74 11.83 -0.02
CA PHE A 323 6.74 12.29 1.37
C PHE A 323 5.86 11.37 2.24
N PRO A 324 6.28 10.12 2.50
CA PRO A 324 5.50 9.16 3.28
C PRO A 324 5.15 9.66 4.69
N GLU A 325 5.94 10.58 5.26
CA GLU A 325 5.68 11.26 6.53
C GLU A 325 4.38 12.08 6.54
N LEU A 326 3.83 12.47 5.38
CA LEU A 326 2.55 13.18 5.29
C LEU A 326 1.37 12.30 5.69
N LYS A 327 1.42 10.98 5.46
CA LYS A 327 0.37 10.06 5.93
C LYS A 327 0.24 10.16 7.45
N TYR A 328 1.36 10.26 8.16
CA TYR A 328 1.39 10.44 9.61
C TYR A 328 0.80 11.79 10.01
N LYS A 329 1.26 12.92 9.41
CA LYS A 329 0.74 14.27 9.71
C LYS A 329 -0.76 14.45 9.42
N ARG A 330 -1.32 13.80 8.38
CA ARG A 330 -2.75 13.91 8.03
C ARG A 330 -3.66 13.10 8.96
N LEU A 331 -3.20 11.94 9.40
CA LEU A 331 -3.89 11.14 10.42
C LEU A 331 -3.93 11.87 11.77
N SER A 332 -2.99 12.79 12.03
CA SER A 332 -2.99 13.69 13.19
C SER A 332 -3.84 14.97 13.03
N SER A 333 -4.57 15.17 11.92
CA SER A 333 -5.28 16.44 11.68
C SER A 333 -6.65 16.50 12.40
N PRO A 334 -6.97 17.60 13.13
CA PRO A 334 -8.24 17.75 13.85
C PRO A 334 -9.50 17.63 12.99
N LYS A 335 -9.41 17.95 11.69
CA LYS A 335 -10.52 17.86 10.73
C LYS A 335 -10.88 16.42 10.36
N ILE A 336 -9.89 15.53 10.24
CA ILE A 336 -10.15 14.10 10.02
C ILE A 336 -10.70 13.46 11.29
N GLN A 337 -10.22 13.86 12.47
CA GLN A 337 -10.82 13.46 13.75
C GLN A 337 -12.31 13.83 13.79
N THR A 338 -12.69 15.03 13.36
CA THR A 338 -14.09 15.47 13.32
C THR A 338 -14.96 14.68 12.32
N ILE A 339 -14.40 14.23 11.19
CA ILE A 339 -15.12 13.40 10.19
C ILE A 339 -15.28 11.97 10.69
N ILE A 340 -14.22 11.44 11.31
CA ILE A 340 -14.25 10.17 12.04
C ILE A 340 -15.35 10.24 13.12
N ASP A 341 -15.35 11.29 13.94
CA ASP A 341 -16.35 11.54 14.99
C ASP A 341 -17.79 11.69 14.44
N LYS A 342 -17.95 12.31 13.26
CA LYS A 342 -19.27 12.41 12.57
C LYS A 342 -19.76 11.07 12.03
N LYS A 343 -18.87 10.24 11.47
CA LYS A 343 -19.21 8.88 11.01
C LYS A 343 -19.50 7.94 12.18
N PHE A 344 -18.86 8.16 13.33
CA PHE A 344 -19.17 7.48 14.59
C PHE A 344 -20.50 7.92 15.23
N LYS A 345 -20.95 9.17 14.98
CA LYS A 345 -22.24 9.69 15.49
C LYS A 345 -23.49 9.20 14.75
N SER A 346 -23.37 8.62 13.55
CA SER A 346 -24.53 8.11 12.78
C SER A 346 -24.81 6.63 12.97
N ILE A 347 -24.15 5.98 13.94
CA ILE A 347 -24.48 4.61 14.35
C ILE A 347 -25.58 4.71 15.42
N PRO A 348 -26.76 4.10 15.25
CA PRO A 348 -27.80 4.15 16.28
C PRO A 348 -27.27 3.46 17.54
N SER A 349 -27.10 4.26 18.59
CA SER A 349 -26.65 3.82 19.89
C SER A 349 -27.84 3.25 20.65
N THR A 350 -27.88 1.94 20.85
CA THR A 350 -28.60 1.35 21.99
C THR A 350 -27.84 1.72 23.26
N THR A 351 -28.05 2.96 23.71
CA THR A 351 -27.34 3.55 24.84
C THR A 351 -27.91 3.05 26.15
N THR A 352 -27.17 2.20 26.87
CA THR A 352 -27.33 2.01 28.32
C THR A 352 -26.29 2.84 29.08
N ASN A 353 -26.76 3.50 30.14
CA ASN A 353 -26.15 4.27 31.25
C ASN A 353 -24.64 4.60 31.36
N PHE A 354 -23.71 4.00 30.63
CA PHE A 354 -22.26 4.25 30.74
C PHE A 354 -21.81 5.61 30.17
N GLN A 355 -22.63 6.22 29.29
CA GLN A 355 -22.35 7.56 28.74
C GLN A 355 -22.48 8.70 29.77
N LYS A 356 -22.96 8.44 31.00
CA LYS A 356 -22.97 9.43 32.09
C LYS A 356 -21.59 9.69 32.73
N GLN A 357 -20.52 8.97 32.35
CA GLN A 357 -19.16 9.17 32.90
C GLN A 357 -18.15 9.77 31.87
N GLN A 358 -18.62 10.31 30.75
CA GLN A 358 -17.79 11.03 29.78
C GLN A 358 -17.33 12.40 30.33
N ASN A 359 -16.25 12.43 31.13
CA ASN A 359 -15.44 13.64 31.37
C ASN A 359 -14.04 13.38 31.96
N LYS A 360 -13.42 12.20 31.74
CA LYS A 360 -12.02 11.95 32.13
C LYS A 360 -11.08 12.00 30.92
N LYS A 361 -10.10 12.92 30.95
CA LYS A 361 -9.00 13.02 29.98
C LYS A 361 -7.91 11.97 30.29
N TRP A 362 -8.20 10.68 30.06
CA TRP A 362 -7.16 9.65 30.11
C TRP A 362 -6.11 9.87 29.02
N PHE A 363 -4.82 9.81 29.37
CA PHE A 363 -3.73 9.86 28.38
C PHE A 363 -3.47 8.48 27.75
N TYR A 364 -3.74 7.42 28.51
CA TYR A 364 -3.62 6.04 28.04
C TYR A 364 -4.99 5.49 27.69
N LYS A 365 -5.21 5.26 26.39
CA LYS A 365 -6.46 4.76 25.81
C LYS A 365 -6.18 3.59 24.85
N PRO A 366 -6.14 2.34 25.32
CA PRO A 366 -5.91 1.21 24.42
C PRO A 366 -7.08 1.04 23.44
N VAL A 367 -6.75 0.61 22.21
CA VAL A 367 -7.76 0.34 21.16
C VAL A 367 -7.97 -1.14 20.91
N MET A 368 -7.14 -1.99 21.52
CA MET A 368 -7.16 -3.45 21.36
C MET A 368 -6.75 -4.14 22.66
N LEU A 369 -7.35 -5.30 22.93
CA LEU A 369 -6.94 -6.21 23.99
C LEU A 369 -6.17 -7.41 23.41
N GLU A 370 -4.96 -7.66 23.91
CA GLU A 370 -4.17 -8.85 23.58
C GLU A 370 -4.27 -9.86 24.73
N ILE A 371 -4.75 -11.08 24.45
CA ILE A 371 -5.10 -12.08 25.45
C ILE A 371 -4.19 -13.29 25.30
N GLU A 372 -3.34 -13.55 26.29
CA GLU A 372 -2.65 -14.83 26.42
C GLU A 372 -3.63 -15.83 27.02
N LEU A 373 -4.30 -16.62 26.17
CA LEU A 373 -5.34 -17.56 26.63
C LEU A 373 -4.76 -18.68 27.51
N THR A 374 -3.51 -19.05 27.26
CA THR A 374 -2.79 -20.12 27.92
C THR A 374 -1.29 -19.85 27.87
N HIS A 375 -0.54 -20.26 28.89
CA HIS A 375 0.92 -20.35 28.79
C HIS A 375 1.40 -21.72 28.34
N ARG A 376 0.54 -22.75 28.35
CA ARG A 376 0.88 -24.08 27.80
C ARG A 376 1.23 -23.96 26.32
N CYS A 377 2.33 -24.60 25.94
CA CYS A 377 2.82 -24.65 24.57
C CYS A 377 3.37 -26.04 24.26
N ASN A 378 3.21 -26.49 23.03
CA ASN A 378 3.77 -27.74 22.49
C ASN A 378 5.17 -27.54 21.86
N LEU A 379 5.67 -26.30 21.81
CA LEU A 379 7.05 -25.99 21.48
C LEU A 379 7.84 -25.55 22.73
N ARG A 380 9.17 -25.64 22.63
CA ARG A 380 10.13 -25.16 23.65
C ARG A 380 11.16 -24.26 22.97
N CYS A 381 10.67 -23.14 22.42
CA CYS A 381 11.53 -22.20 21.71
C CYS A 381 12.54 -21.58 22.68
N LYS A 382 13.82 -21.54 22.30
CA LYS A 382 14.91 -21.03 23.12
C LYS A 382 14.62 -19.62 23.66
N ASN A 383 14.04 -18.75 22.83
CA ASN A 383 13.76 -17.35 23.14
C ASN A 383 12.27 -17.04 23.38
N CYS A 384 11.50 -18.00 23.88
CA CYS A 384 10.07 -17.78 24.14
C CYS A 384 9.86 -16.70 25.22
N ALA A 385 9.05 -15.69 24.89
CA ALA A 385 8.78 -14.54 25.77
C ALA A 385 8.12 -14.90 27.11
N ILE A 386 7.57 -16.12 27.21
CA ILE A 386 6.88 -16.62 28.40
C ILE A 386 7.56 -17.87 28.99
N ILE A 387 8.78 -18.22 28.57
CA ILE A 387 9.45 -19.48 28.96
C ILE A 387 9.64 -19.61 30.48
N GLU A 388 9.90 -18.50 31.17
CA GLU A 388 10.03 -18.50 32.62
C GLU A 388 8.69 -18.66 33.32
N ASP A 389 7.61 -18.15 32.73
CA ASP A 389 6.26 -18.32 33.27
C ASP A 389 5.78 -19.77 33.06
N ILE A 390 6.11 -20.38 31.92
CA ILE A 390 5.90 -21.82 31.66
C ILE A 390 6.59 -22.69 32.71
N LYS A 391 7.79 -22.29 33.16
CA LYS A 391 8.56 -23.04 34.18
C LYS A 391 8.00 -22.85 35.60
N LYS A 392 7.33 -21.73 35.89
CA LYS A 392 6.90 -21.35 37.25
C LYS A 392 5.48 -21.80 37.60
N THR A 393 4.61 -22.01 36.62
CA THR A 393 3.19 -22.29 36.86
C THR A 393 2.73 -23.48 36.05
N SER A 394 2.30 -24.54 36.72
CA SER A 394 1.91 -25.81 36.10
C SER A 394 0.54 -25.78 35.39
N ASP A 395 -0.35 -24.82 35.70
CA ASP A 395 -1.67 -24.77 35.05
C ASP A 395 -2.39 -23.40 35.17
N LEU A 396 -2.02 -22.40 34.37
CA LEU A 396 -2.76 -21.13 34.31
C LEU A 396 -3.14 -20.80 32.86
N GLY A 397 -4.39 -21.12 32.53
CA GLY A 397 -5.09 -20.58 31.37
C GLY A 397 -6.33 -19.83 31.84
N LEU A 398 -6.70 -18.76 31.14
CA LEU A 398 -7.90 -18.00 31.48
C LEU A 398 -9.16 -18.85 31.31
N LYS A 399 -10.12 -18.76 32.22
CA LYS A 399 -11.43 -19.40 31.97
C LYS A 399 -12.14 -18.62 30.86
N VAL A 400 -12.92 -19.34 30.05
CA VAL A 400 -13.73 -18.72 28.98
C VAL A 400 -14.64 -17.63 29.55
N THR A 401 -15.21 -17.87 30.73
CA THR A 401 -16.08 -16.92 31.44
C THR A 401 -15.35 -15.62 31.80
N ASP A 402 -14.09 -15.72 32.22
CA ASP A 402 -13.29 -14.55 32.61
C ASP A 402 -12.95 -13.72 31.37
N VAL A 403 -12.60 -14.39 30.25
CA VAL A 403 -12.36 -13.73 28.97
C VAL A 403 -13.63 -13.03 28.48
N GLN A 404 -14.78 -13.70 28.50
CA GLN A 404 -16.06 -13.11 28.08
C GLN A 404 -16.45 -11.91 28.95
N LYS A 405 -16.26 -12.01 30.27
CA LYS A 405 -16.46 -10.87 31.19
C LYS A 405 -15.58 -9.68 30.79
N ILE A 406 -14.28 -9.89 30.59
CA ILE A 406 -13.35 -8.83 30.20
C ILE A 406 -13.67 -8.26 28.82
N LEU A 407 -14.09 -9.07 27.85
CA LEU A 407 -14.50 -8.59 26.53
C LEU A 407 -15.76 -7.72 26.60
N LYS A 408 -16.70 -8.04 27.49
CA LYS A 408 -17.88 -7.20 27.75
C LYS A 408 -17.46 -5.86 28.34
N GLU A 409 -16.61 -5.86 29.36
CA GLU A 409 -16.06 -4.65 29.96
C GLU A 409 -15.29 -3.82 28.91
N ALA A 410 -14.48 -4.47 28.06
CA ALA A 410 -13.74 -3.85 26.96
C ALA A 410 -14.66 -3.13 25.97
N ASN A 411 -15.77 -3.77 25.59
CA ASN A 411 -16.78 -3.14 24.75
C ASN A 411 -17.44 -1.92 25.44
N GLU A 412 -17.76 -2.02 26.74
CA GLU A 412 -18.38 -0.92 27.50
C GLU A 412 -17.49 0.33 27.57
N ILE A 413 -16.17 0.17 27.61
CA ILE A 413 -15.20 1.28 27.59
C ILE A 413 -14.79 1.72 26.17
N GLY A 414 -15.30 1.07 25.12
CA GLY A 414 -15.10 1.45 23.73
C GLY A 414 -13.92 0.80 23.00
N LEU A 415 -13.38 -0.33 23.48
CA LEU A 415 -12.45 -1.15 22.70
C LEU A 415 -13.25 -1.92 21.64
N TYR A 416 -12.74 -1.91 20.40
CA TYR A 416 -13.46 -2.49 19.25
C TYR A 416 -12.88 -3.81 18.77
N CYS A 417 -11.71 -4.24 19.27
CA CYS A 417 -11.13 -5.53 18.89
C CYS A 417 -10.24 -6.18 19.95
N TYR A 418 -10.03 -7.49 19.81
CA TYR A 418 -9.11 -8.27 20.60
C TYR A 418 -8.30 -9.25 19.73
N SER A 419 -7.19 -9.74 20.29
CA SER A 419 -6.41 -10.82 19.71
C SER A 419 -6.10 -11.91 20.73
N ILE A 420 -6.04 -13.16 20.27
CA ILE A 420 -5.67 -14.32 21.08
C ILE A 420 -4.23 -14.72 20.77
N THR A 421 -3.43 -14.91 21.81
CA THR A 421 -2.02 -15.31 21.78
C THR A 421 -1.66 -16.10 23.06
N GLY A 422 -0.39 -16.11 23.46
CA GLY A 422 0.13 -16.82 24.63
C GLY A 422 1.17 -17.87 24.23
N GLY A 423 1.09 -19.04 24.87
CA GLY A 423 1.82 -20.24 24.45
C GLY A 423 1.30 -20.74 23.10
N GLU A 424 0.62 -21.89 23.08
CA GLU A 424 -0.09 -22.34 21.87
C GLU A 424 -1.60 -22.29 22.07
N PRO A 425 -2.30 -21.29 21.52
CA PRO A 425 -3.74 -21.13 21.71
C PRO A 425 -4.57 -22.33 21.24
N PHE A 426 -4.18 -23.04 20.19
CA PHE A 426 -4.94 -24.18 19.68
C PHE A 426 -4.82 -25.45 20.53
N LEU A 427 -4.04 -25.45 21.62
CA LEU A 427 -4.22 -26.43 22.70
C LEU A 427 -5.56 -26.24 23.43
N ARG A 428 -6.27 -25.14 23.17
CA ARG A 428 -7.58 -24.79 23.71
C ARG A 428 -8.54 -24.33 22.59
N ALA A 429 -8.53 -25.04 21.45
CA ALA A 429 -9.32 -24.68 20.27
C ALA A 429 -10.82 -24.53 20.56
N GLU A 430 -11.39 -25.42 21.39
CA GLU A 430 -12.79 -25.36 21.82
C GLU A 430 -13.10 -24.09 22.63
N ASP A 431 -12.18 -23.65 23.48
CA ASP A 431 -12.36 -22.44 24.27
C ASP A 431 -12.28 -21.18 23.40
N ILE A 432 -11.39 -21.16 22.40
CA ILE A 432 -11.35 -20.10 21.38
C ILE A 432 -12.70 -19.99 20.68
N CYS A 433 -13.26 -21.12 20.24
CA CYS A 433 -14.57 -21.18 19.58
C CYS A 433 -15.66 -20.60 20.49
N ARG A 434 -15.69 -20.98 21.77
CA ARG A 434 -16.66 -20.46 22.77
C ARG A 434 -16.50 -18.97 23.06
N ILE A 435 -15.28 -18.44 23.00
CA ILE A 435 -15.03 -17.01 23.16
C ILE A 435 -15.59 -16.25 21.95
N ILE A 436 -15.30 -16.70 20.72
CA ILE A 436 -15.75 -16.05 19.48
C ILE A 436 -17.26 -16.19 19.28
N SER A 437 -17.85 -17.31 19.73
CA SER A 437 -19.29 -17.53 19.62
C SER A 437 -20.12 -16.63 20.55
N SER A 438 -19.50 -15.97 21.53
CA SER A 438 -20.18 -14.99 22.38
C SER A 438 -20.81 -13.84 21.58
N GLU A 439 -21.90 -13.28 22.09
CA GLU A 439 -22.63 -12.15 21.46
C GLU A 439 -22.06 -10.79 21.88
N ILE A 440 -20.76 -10.73 22.17
CA ILE A 440 -20.08 -9.50 22.60
C ILE A 440 -19.63 -8.75 21.34
N PRO A 441 -20.03 -7.48 21.13
CA PRO A 441 -19.79 -6.75 19.88
C PRO A 441 -18.37 -6.18 19.78
N ILE A 442 -17.37 -7.06 19.91
CA ILE A 442 -15.94 -6.77 19.81
C ILE A 442 -15.29 -7.73 18.80
N ASP A 443 -14.51 -7.20 17.86
CA ASP A 443 -13.98 -7.99 16.75
C ASP A 443 -12.81 -8.87 17.18
N CYS A 444 -12.85 -10.17 16.82
CA CYS A 444 -11.68 -11.03 16.91
C CYS A 444 -10.74 -10.72 15.74
N TYR A 445 -9.81 -9.80 15.95
CA TYR A 445 -8.91 -9.31 14.90
C TYR A 445 -7.84 -10.35 14.54
N LYS A 446 -7.25 -11.03 15.52
CA LYS A 446 -6.10 -11.90 15.26
C LYS A 446 -6.03 -13.09 16.22
N ILE A 447 -5.72 -14.27 15.69
CA ILE A 447 -5.27 -15.43 16.48
C ILE A 447 -3.83 -15.74 16.07
N GLN A 448 -2.90 -15.69 17.03
CA GLN A 448 -1.50 -16.03 16.82
C GLN A 448 -1.24 -17.48 17.26
N THR A 449 -0.64 -18.29 16.40
CA THR A 449 -0.35 -19.72 16.67
C THR A 449 1.02 -20.09 16.12
N ASN A 450 1.66 -21.12 16.67
CA ASN A 450 2.79 -21.81 16.02
C ASN A 450 2.32 -22.81 14.95
N GLY A 451 1.04 -23.16 14.97
CA GLY A 451 0.38 -23.96 13.97
C GLY A 451 0.74 -25.45 13.93
N VAL A 452 1.44 -26.00 14.92
CA VAL A 452 1.81 -27.44 14.96
C VAL A 452 0.58 -28.36 14.81
N VAL A 453 -0.58 -27.98 15.34
CA VAL A 453 -1.83 -28.75 15.19
C VAL A 453 -2.26 -28.89 13.73
N PHE A 454 -1.89 -27.92 12.88
CA PHE A 454 -2.23 -27.88 11.47
C PHE A 454 -1.30 -28.75 10.61
N ALA A 455 -0.29 -29.41 11.18
CA ALA A 455 0.48 -30.41 10.45
C ALA A 455 -0.37 -31.67 10.11
N ASP A 456 -1.48 -31.87 10.82
CA ASP A 456 -2.49 -32.89 10.53
C ASP A 456 -3.64 -32.27 9.72
N GLU A 457 -3.90 -32.84 8.55
CA GLU A 457 -4.90 -32.34 7.61
C GLU A 457 -6.34 -32.41 8.16
N LYS A 458 -6.73 -33.55 8.75
CA LYS A 458 -8.08 -33.74 9.31
C LYS A 458 -8.34 -32.77 10.46
N LYS A 459 -7.35 -32.58 11.33
CA LYS A 459 -7.45 -31.59 12.41
C LYS A 459 -7.52 -30.17 11.86
N THR A 460 -6.78 -29.87 10.79
CA THR A 460 -6.82 -28.55 10.15
C THR A 460 -8.22 -28.19 9.68
N ILE A 461 -8.83 -29.05 8.87
CA ILE A 461 -10.18 -28.82 8.32
C ILE A 461 -11.18 -28.64 9.47
N ASN A 462 -11.21 -29.58 10.42
CA ASN A 462 -12.14 -29.55 11.56
C ASN A 462 -11.99 -28.27 12.41
N ILE A 463 -10.76 -27.83 12.71
CA ILE A 463 -10.52 -26.62 13.50
C ILE A 463 -10.97 -25.37 12.73
N LEU A 464 -10.63 -25.26 11.45
CA LEU A 464 -11.00 -24.10 10.62
C LEU A 464 -12.52 -24.01 10.45
N GLU A 465 -13.22 -25.13 10.23
CA GLU A 465 -14.68 -25.18 10.15
C GLU A 465 -15.34 -24.78 11.48
N LYS A 466 -14.84 -25.28 12.62
CA LYS A 466 -15.32 -24.88 13.94
C LYS A 466 -15.11 -23.39 14.20
N LEU A 467 -13.96 -22.83 13.82
CA LEU A 467 -13.69 -21.39 13.94
C LEU A 467 -14.67 -20.56 13.11
N LYS A 468 -14.90 -20.94 11.85
CA LYS A 468 -15.87 -20.26 10.97
C LYS A 468 -17.27 -20.31 11.56
N SER A 469 -17.73 -21.49 11.95
CA SER A 469 -19.05 -21.69 12.56
C SER A 469 -19.23 -20.93 13.87
N SER A 470 -18.14 -20.70 14.60
CA SER A 470 -18.15 -19.87 15.82
C SER A 470 -18.22 -18.37 15.54
N GLY A 471 -17.94 -17.94 14.30
CA GLY A 471 -18.03 -16.55 13.86
C GLY A 471 -16.70 -15.90 13.47
N PHE A 472 -15.58 -16.63 13.48
CA PHE A 472 -14.29 -16.11 13.04
C PHE A 472 -14.36 -15.78 11.54
N GLY A 473 -13.97 -14.57 11.14
CA GLY A 473 -14.09 -14.13 9.75
C GLY A 473 -15.54 -14.03 9.27
N VAL A 474 -16.53 -13.96 10.16
CA VAL A 474 -17.96 -13.79 9.82
C VAL A 474 -18.58 -12.67 10.64
N LYS A 475 -18.42 -12.69 11.97
CA LYS A 475 -19.06 -11.76 12.91
C LYS A 475 -18.39 -10.39 12.98
N ASN A 476 -17.11 -10.28 12.61
CA ASN A 476 -16.38 -9.02 12.75
C ASN A 476 -17.04 -7.90 11.93
N LYS A 477 -17.19 -6.73 12.55
CA LYS A 477 -17.87 -5.56 11.97
C LYS A 477 -16.90 -4.55 11.35
N TYR A 478 -15.72 -4.39 11.95
CA TYR A 478 -14.77 -3.33 11.64
C TYR A 478 -13.46 -3.84 11.04
N LEU A 479 -12.99 -5.02 11.46
CA LEU A 479 -11.68 -5.56 11.07
C LEU A 479 -11.77 -6.95 10.47
N LYS A 480 -10.97 -7.21 9.44
CA LYS A 480 -10.76 -8.57 8.90
C LYS A 480 -10.11 -9.45 9.96
N SER A 481 -10.66 -10.63 10.22
CA SER A 481 -10.05 -11.61 11.12
C SER A 481 -8.75 -12.15 10.52
N SER A 482 -7.70 -12.34 11.31
CA SER A 482 -6.42 -12.86 10.84
C SER A 482 -5.97 -14.08 11.63
N LEU A 483 -5.76 -15.20 10.95
CA LEU A 483 -5.04 -16.34 11.52
C LEU A 483 -3.55 -16.14 11.17
N ARG A 484 -2.72 -15.96 12.19
CA ARG A 484 -1.28 -15.75 12.02
C ARG A 484 -0.47 -16.91 12.56
N CYS A 485 0.21 -17.61 11.67
CA CYS A 485 1.10 -18.70 12.00
C CYS A 485 2.55 -18.19 12.11
N SER A 486 3.17 -18.30 13.29
CA SER A 486 4.60 -18.05 13.48
C SER A 486 5.40 -19.24 12.95
N VAL A 487 6.45 -18.97 12.19
CA VAL A 487 7.33 -19.97 11.56
C VAL A 487 8.79 -19.51 11.66
N GLY A 488 9.75 -20.43 11.58
CA GLY A 488 11.18 -20.12 11.51
C GLY A 488 11.95 -20.64 12.71
N ILE A 489 12.78 -19.80 13.35
CA ILE A 489 13.71 -20.25 14.42
C ILE A 489 13.00 -20.79 15.69
N GLN A 490 11.69 -20.55 15.83
CA GLN A 490 10.87 -21.19 16.86
C GLN A 490 10.78 -22.71 16.72
N ASP A 491 11.10 -23.23 15.52
CA ASP A 491 10.90 -24.60 15.07
C ASP A 491 12.20 -25.41 14.97
N GLU A 492 13.36 -24.89 15.42
CA GLU A 492 14.65 -25.61 15.39
C GLU A 492 14.62 -26.96 16.15
N ASN A 493 13.64 -27.15 17.03
CA ASN A 493 13.39 -28.40 17.77
C ASN A 493 12.22 -29.23 17.20
N ASP A 494 11.54 -28.79 16.14
CA ASP A 494 10.47 -29.54 15.47
C ASP A 494 11.04 -30.41 14.34
N ASN A 495 10.40 -31.55 14.07
CA ASN A 495 10.75 -32.36 12.92
C ASN A 495 10.43 -31.54 11.66
N ARG A 496 11.45 -31.23 10.83
CA ARG A 496 11.33 -30.39 9.62
C ARG A 496 10.13 -30.78 8.73
N SER A 497 9.75 -32.07 8.73
CA SER A 497 8.56 -32.57 8.04
C SER A 497 7.22 -32.06 8.58
N LYS A 498 7.08 -31.83 9.90
CA LYS A 498 5.86 -31.27 10.52
C LYS A 498 5.74 -29.78 10.29
N TYR A 499 6.87 -29.07 10.35
CA TYR A 499 6.97 -27.65 10.03
C TYR A 499 6.44 -27.32 8.63
N GLN A 500 6.87 -28.05 7.62
CA GLN A 500 6.40 -27.82 6.25
C GLN A 500 4.92 -28.18 6.08
N LYS A 501 4.46 -29.28 6.70
CA LYS A 501 3.07 -29.74 6.60
C LYS A 501 2.04 -28.76 7.14
N ARG A 502 2.34 -28.05 8.24
CA ARG A 502 1.40 -27.03 8.77
C ARG A 502 1.25 -25.82 7.83
N ILE A 503 2.33 -25.41 7.17
CA ILE A 503 2.31 -24.33 6.17
C ILE A 503 1.47 -24.79 4.98
N TYR A 504 1.70 -26.01 4.50
CA TYR A 504 0.94 -26.63 3.41
C TYR A 504 -0.57 -26.70 3.69
N ASN A 505 -0.97 -27.33 4.80
CA ASN A 505 -2.38 -27.52 5.11
C ASN A 505 -3.11 -26.19 5.33
N LEU A 506 -2.51 -25.24 6.04
CA LEU A 506 -3.12 -23.91 6.22
C LEU A 506 -3.30 -23.19 4.90
N SER A 507 -2.26 -23.17 4.05
CA SER A 507 -2.30 -22.48 2.75
C SER A 507 -3.35 -23.10 1.82
N ARG A 508 -3.52 -24.44 1.88
CA ARG A 508 -4.46 -25.18 1.04
C ARG A 508 -5.91 -25.06 1.47
N TYR A 509 -6.18 -25.03 2.78
CA TYR A 509 -7.54 -25.16 3.32
C TYR A 509 -8.15 -23.86 3.84
N PHE A 510 -7.34 -22.87 4.22
CA PHE A 510 -7.86 -21.65 4.83
C PHE A 510 -8.86 -20.92 3.93
N TYR A 511 -8.50 -20.62 2.67
CA TYR A 511 -9.40 -19.93 1.73
C TYR A 511 -10.43 -20.84 1.05
N LYS A 512 -10.39 -22.15 1.27
CA LYS A 512 -11.52 -23.04 0.96
C LYS A 512 -12.66 -22.89 1.97
N ILE A 513 -12.32 -22.51 3.20
CA ILE A 513 -13.27 -22.39 4.30
C ILE A 513 -13.69 -20.94 4.49
N PHE A 514 -12.75 -19.98 4.51
CA PHE A 514 -13.04 -18.58 4.79
C PHE A 514 -13.11 -17.70 3.53
N ASP A 515 -14.00 -16.71 3.57
CA ASP A 515 -14.06 -15.64 2.56
C ASP A 515 -12.82 -14.73 2.70
N LYS A 516 -12.10 -14.55 1.60
CA LYS A 516 -10.90 -13.72 1.52
C LYS A 516 -11.16 -12.25 1.83
N GLU A 517 -12.39 -11.75 1.75
CA GLU A 517 -12.72 -10.37 2.16
C GLU A 517 -12.91 -10.25 3.68
N LYS A 518 -13.17 -11.37 4.36
CA LYS A 518 -13.55 -11.41 5.78
C LYS A 518 -12.50 -12.02 6.70
N ALA A 519 -11.66 -12.92 6.20
CA ALA A 519 -10.56 -13.53 6.96
C ALA A 519 -9.25 -13.58 6.16
N ASN A 520 -8.12 -13.49 6.86
CA ASN A 520 -6.78 -13.44 6.29
C ASN A 520 -5.86 -14.49 6.91
N LEU A 521 -5.15 -15.26 6.09
CA LEU A 521 -4.04 -16.09 6.55
C LEU A 521 -2.74 -15.27 6.49
N SER A 522 -1.94 -15.34 7.54
CA SER A 522 -0.60 -14.73 7.54
C SER A 522 0.46 -15.64 8.15
N PHE A 523 1.67 -15.61 7.60
CA PHE A 523 2.85 -16.26 8.16
C PHE A 523 3.83 -15.21 8.68
N LEU A 524 4.28 -15.37 9.92
CA LEU A 524 5.31 -14.52 10.53
C LEU A 524 6.59 -15.34 10.66
N ILE A 525 7.52 -15.12 9.73
CA ILE A 525 8.82 -15.78 9.68
C ILE A 525 9.78 -15.06 10.62
N THR A 526 10.11 -15.75 11.72
CA THR A 526 11.12 -15.29 12.66
C THR A 526 12.50 -15.79 12.24
N HIS A 527 13.43 -14.87 12.04
CA HIS A 527 14.77 -15.14 11.52
C HIS A 527 15.82 -14.31 12.27
N ASP A 528 17.10 -14.66 12.14
CA ASP A 528 18.18 -13.95 12.79
C ASP A 528 18.33 -12.54 12.22
N ILE A 529 18.54 -11.56 13.09
CA ILE A 529 18.73 -10.16 12.71
C ILE A 529 19.89 -9.95 11.72
N ARG A 530 20.84 -10.89 11.65
CA ARG A 530 21.97 -10.90 10.71
C ARG A 530 21.58 -11.40 9.32
N GLU A 531 20.47 -12.12 9.20
CA GLU A 531 20.00 -12.67 7.93
C GLU A 531 19.21 -11.61 7.16
N ASP A 532 19.39 -11.58 5.83
CA ASP A 532 18.64 -10.68 4.95
C ASP A 532 17.15 -11.08 4.93
N PRO A 533 16.23 -10.18 5.33
CA PRO A 533 14.80 -10.46 5.28
C PRO A 533 14.28 -10.88 3.90
N ILE A 534 14.89 -10.41 2.81
CA ILE A 534 14.51 -10.76 1.43
C ILE A 534 14.88 -12.22 1.14
N ASP A 535 16.07 -12.65 1.54
CA ASP A 535 16.52 -14.03 1.36
C ASP A 535 15.66 -14.99 2.17
N ILE A 536 15.31 -14.63 3.40
CA ILE A 536 14.41 -15.42 4.26
C ILE A 536 13.04 -15.59 3.61
N TYR A 537 12.49 -14.51 3.04
CA TYR A 537 11.22 -14.57 2.33
C TYR A 537 11.32 -15.50 1.11
N ASN A 538 12.33 -15.32 0.26
CA ASN A 538 12.51 -16.12 -0.95
C ASN A 538 12.73 -17.61 -0.63
N ASN A 539 13.55 -17.91 0.39
CA ASN A 539 13.81 -19.27 0.84
C ASN A 539 12.54 -19.96 1.34
N PHE A 540 11.67 -19.24 2.07
CA PHE A 540 10.39 -19.78 2.51
C PHE A 540 9.50 -20.20 1.33
N ILE A 541 9.41 -19.36 0.29
CA ILE A 541 8.62 -19.66 -0.91
C ILE A 541 9.23 -20.83 -1.70
N ASN A 542 10.54 -20.80 -1.92
CA ASN A 542 11.26 -21.84 -2.65
C ASN A 542 11.18 -23.19 -1.94
N GLU A 543 11.34 -23.22 -0.61
CA GLU A 543 11.21 -24.44 0.18
C GLU A 543 9.78 -25.00 0.07
N PHE A 544 8.75 -24.16 0.08
CA PHE A 544 7.38 -24.63 -0.13
C PHE A 544 7.22 -25.28 -1.52
N GLN A 545 7.64 -24.59 -2.58
CA GLN A 545 7.54 -25.10 -3.95
C GLN A 545 8.31 -26.42 -4.13
N ASN A 546 9.52 -26.51 -3.57
CA ASN A 546 10.37 -27.69 -3.72
C ASN A 546 9.81 -28.92 -2.99
N ASN A 547 9.17 -28.74 -1.84
CA ASN A 547 8.66 -29.87 -1.04
C ASN A 547 7.27 -30.34 -1.47
N PHE A 548 6.46 -29.46 -2.05
CA PHE A 548 5.06 -29.77 -2.37
C PHE A 548 4.74 -29.75 -3.88
N GLY A 549 5.64 -29.24 -4.72
CA GLY A 549 5.40 -29.13 -6.17
C GLY A 549 4.33 -28.09 -6.55
N GLU A 550 3.84 -27.30 -5.60
CA GLU A 550 2.78 -26.30 -5.77
C GLU A 550 3.31 -24.89 -5.48
N SER A 551 2.85 -23.90 -6.25
CA SER A 551 3.20 -22.49 -6.02
C SER A 551 2.53 -21.94 -4.77
N PHE A 552 3.29 -21.22 -3.95
CA PHE A 552 2.74 -20.56 -2.77
C PHE A 552 1.89 -19.34 -3.17
N ASP A 553 0.66 -19.24 -2.65
CA ASP A 553 -0.26 -18.12 -2.92
C ASP A 553 0.18 -16.84 -2.20
N THR A 554 1.16 -16.15 -2.79
CA THR A 554 1.70 -14.87 -2.28
C THR A 554 0.77 -13.68 -2.52
N GLU A 555 -0.28 -13.84 -3.32
CA GLU A 555 -1.27 -12.78 -3.57
C GLU A 555 -2.25 -12.65 -2.41
N ASN A 556 -2.73 -13.78 -1.87
CA ASN A 556 -3.75 -13.79 -0.82
C ASN A 556 -3.20 -14.07 0.59
N ILE A 557 -1.98 -14.61 0.72
CA ILE A 557 -1.37 -14.94 2.02
C ILE A 557 -0.32 -13.90 2.39
N ASP A 558 -0.53 -13.19 3.51
CA ASP A 558 0.41 -12.18 4.02
C ASP A 558 1.62 -12.87 4.67
N ILE A 559 2.82 -12.66 4.13
CA ILE A 559 4.06 -13.17 4.70
C ILE A 559 4.88 -12.00 5.22
N ARG A 560 5.26 -12.08 6.49
CA ARG A 560 6.09 -11.07 7.14
C ARG A 560 7.31 -11.71 7.74
N THR A 561 8.43 -11.04 7.62
CA THR A 561 9.65 -11.38 8.35
C THR A 561 9.76 -10.55 9.62
N LEU A 562 10.27 -11.17 10.68
CA LEU A 562 10.57 -10.52 11.94
C LEU A 562 12.00 -10.90 12.34
N PRO A 563 12.95 -9.96 12.22
CA PRO A 563 14.30 -10.20 12.72
C PRO A 563 14.26 -10.28 14.24
N ILE A 564 14.89 -11.31 14.78
CA ILE A 564 15.10 -11.52 16.20
C ILE A 564 16.61 -11.50 16.43
N ASN A 565 17.04 -10.77 17.47
CA ASN A 565 18.44 -10.76 17.85
C ASN A 565 18.74 -11.97 18.76
N PHE A 566 19.42 -12.99 18.24
CA PHE A 566 19.65 -14.27 18.92
C PHE A 566 20.94 -14.33 19.74
N THR A 567 21.84 -13.37 19.59
CA THR A 567 23.22 -13.51 20.08
C THR A 567 23.38 -13.36 21.61
N ALA A 568 22.28 -13.37 22.36
CA ALA A 568 22.25 -13.25 23.82
C ALA A 568 22.61 -14.53 24.55
N GLU A 569 22.11 -15.64 24.01
CA GLU A 569 22.20 -16.94 24.65
C GLU A 569 22.95 -17.96 23.79
N THR A 570 23.46 -17.57 22.61
CA THR A 570 24.33 -18.42 21.77
C THR A 570 25.80 -17.99 21.76
N LYS A 571 26.15 -16.87 22.42
CA LYS A 571 27.56 -16.52 22.69
C LYS A 571 28.06 -17.15 24.00
N ASN A 572 28.03 -18.48 24.03
CA ASN A 572 29.07 -19.29 24.65
C ASN A 572 29.71 -19.98 23.42
N GLU A 573 30.93 -19.74 22.95
CA GLU A 573 32.20 -19.56 23.67
C GLU A 573 33.29 -18.80 22.88
N HIS A 574 33.06 -18.25 21.68
CA HIS A 574 34.20 -17.83 20.83
C HIS A 574 34.23 -16.42 20.22
N ASP A 575 33.21 -15.57 20.34
CA ASP A 575 33.32 -14.15 19.96
C ASP A 575 32.67 -13.26 21.03
N GLY A 576 33.46 -12.46 21.75
CA GLY A 576 33.07 -11.75 22.97
C GLY A 576 31.71 -11.03 22.94
N ILE A 577 31.02 -11.04 24.08
CA ILE A 577 29.82 -10.23 24.32
C ILE A 577 30.23 -8.75 24.23
N GLN A 578 29.75 -8.05 23.21
CA GLN A 578 29.92 -6.60 23.16
C GLN A 578 28.94 -5.99 24.15
N LYS A 579 29.45 -5.24 25.13
CA LYS A 579 28.62 -4.48 26.07
C LYS A 579 28.49 -3.05 25.55
N LEU A 580 27.27 -2.53 25.47
CA LEU A 580 27.00 -1.12 25.17
C LEU A 580 26.44 -0.40 26.39
N PRO A 581 26.71 0.91 26.53
CA PRO A 581 26.01 1.74 27.49
C PRO A 581 24.49 1.63 27.29
N LEU A 582 23.74 1.48 28.38
CA LEU A 582 22.28 1.38 28.41
C LEU A 582 21.62 2.47 27.55
N LYS A 583 22.21 3.68 27.51
CA LYS A 583 21.74 4.80 26.68
C LYS A 583 21.77 4.51 25.18
N ILE A 584 22.80 3.84 24.70
CA ILE A 584 22.91 3.43 23.29
C ILE A 584 21.96 2.27 23.02
N LEU A 585 21.90 1.30 23.94
CA LEU A 585 21.01 0.16 23.83
C LEU A 585 19.52 0.56 23.76
N LEU A 586 19.08 1.50 24.61
CA LEU A 586 17.72 2.03 24.59
C LEU A 586 17.41 2.82 23.31
N LYS A 587 18.40 3.50 22.72
CA LYS A 587 18.24 4.16 21.42
C LYS A 587 18.04 3.14 20.31
N GLU A 588 18.81 2.06 20.28
CA GLU A 588 18.62 0.96 19.31
C GLU A 588 17.26 0.26 19.51
N TYR A 589 16.86 0.01 20.75
CA TYR A 589 15.55 -0.57 21.04
C TYR A 589 14.39 0.36 20.62
N ALA A 590 14.52 1.67 20.83
CA ALA A 590 13.53 2.65 20.38
C ALA A 590 13.32 2.58 18.85
N LYS A 591 14.39 2.40 18.05
CA LYS A 591 14.29 2.18 16.59
C LYS A 591 13.40 1.00 16.21
N THR A 592 13.42 -0.09 16.99
CA THR A 592 12.60 -1.28 16.74
C THR A 592 11.18 -1.20 17.32
N CYS A 593 10.94 -0.26 18.24
CA CYS A 593 9.64 -0.02 18.86
C CYS A 593 8.98 1.24 18.29
N LYS A 594 8.36 1.06 17.11
CA LYS A 594 7.66 2.13 16.37
C LYS A 594 6.56 2.84 17.18
N CYS A 595 6.01 2.20 18.22
CA CYS A 595 5.04 2.82 19.14
C CYS A 595 5.64 3.95 20.00
N PHE A 596 6.97 4.07 20.10
CA PHE A 596 7.68 5.04 20.95
C PHE A 596 8.59 6.00 20.18
N ASN A 597 8.51 6.02 18.85
CA ASN A 597 9.42 6.84 18.04
C ASN A 597 8.74 8.00 17.31
N ASP A 598 7.40 8.04 17.29
CA ASP A 598 6.67 9.12 16.64
C ASP A 598 6.34 10.23 17.63
N LYS A 599 7.02 11.37 17.51
CA LYS A 599 6.80 12.59 18.31
C LYS A 599 5.45 13.27 18.04
N THR A 600 4.64 12.74 17.11
CA THR A 600 3.25 13.15 16.88
C THR A 600 2.32 12.40 17.84
N ALA A 601 2.50 12.63 19.15
CA ALA A 601 1.75 11.93 20.18
C ALA A 601 0.28 12.38 20.23
N ASP A 602 -0.54 11.72 19.43
CA ASP A 602 -1.91 11.29 19.76
C ASP A 602 -2.14 9.82 19.32
N ALA A 603 -1.08 9.06 19.04
CA ALA A 603 -1.20 7.63 18.74
C ALA A 603 -1.49 6.88 20.04
N PRO A 604 -2.70 6.32 20.24
CA PRO A 604 -2.99 5.54 21.44
C PRO A 604 -2.01 4.38 21.51
N TRP A 605 -1.55 4.06 22.72
CA TRP A 605 -0.95 2.76 23.00
C TRP A 605 -1.89 1.71 22.43
N PRO A 606 -1.54 0.98 21.36
CA PRO A 606 -2.60 0.34 20.60
C PRO A 606 -3.20 -0.86 21.35
N LYS A 607 -2.51 -1.35 22.38
CA LYS A 607 -2.79 -2.64 23.00
C LYS A 607 -2.58 -2.63 24.50
N ILE A 608 -3.49 -3.27 25.22
CA ILE A 608 -3.31 -3.72 26.61
C ILE A 608 -3.13 -5.25 26.59
N LEU A 609 -2.26 -5.81 27.44
CA LEU A 609 -1.99 -7.24 27.51
C LEU A 609 -2.68 -7.85 28.73
N LEU A 610 -3.52 -8.86 28.53
CA LEU A 610 -4.03 -9.75 29.58
C LEU A 610 -3.28 -11.08 29.48
N ARG A 611 -2.56 -11.44 30.55
CA ARG A 611 -1.80 -12.69 30.64
C ARG A 611 -2.66 -13.85 31.12
N ALA A 612 -2.19 -15.08 30.88
CA ALA A 612 -2.93 -16.30 31.19
C ALA A 612 -3.21 -16.50 32.70
N ASN A 613 -2.39 -15.90 33.56
CA ASN A 613 -2.54 -15.87 35.01
C ASN A 613 -3.51 -14.77 35.52
N GLY A 614 -4.16 -14.04 34.60
CA GLY A 614 -5.07 -12.94 34.93
C GLY A 614 -4.39 -11.58 35.12
N ASP A 615 -3.06 -11.51 35.08
CA ASP A 615 -2.36 -10.24 35.21
C ASP A 615 -2.54 -9.37 33.97
N VAL A 616 -2.79 -8.09 34.19
CA VAL A 616 -2.98 -7.11 33.12
C VAL A 616 -1.80 -6.15 33.10
N TYR A 617 -1.25 -5.95 31.90
CA TYR A 617 -0.11 -5.08 31.63
C TYR A 617 -0.48 -4.05 30.58
N THR A 618 0.20 -2.91 30.63
CA THR A 618 -0.04 -1.80 29.70
C THR A 618 0.31 -2.11 28.25
N CYS A 619 1.16 -3.09 27.96
CA CYS A 619 1.50 -3.50 26.60
C CYS A 619 2.18 -4.86 26.60
N SER A 620 2.03 -5.64 25.53
CA SER A 620 2.75 -6.91 25.35
C SER A 620 4.26 -6.76 25.25
N ARG A 621 4.76 -5.61 24.79
CA ARG A 621 6.19 -5.29 24.79
C ARG A 621 6.73 -4.81 26.14
N PHE A 622 5.86 -4.52 27.11
CA PHE A 622 6.20 -4.18 28.51
C PHE A 622 5.54 -5.14 29.50
N GLY A 623 5.24 -6.36 29.06
CA GLY A 623 4.42 -7.36 29.77
C GLY A 623 4.97 -7.85 31.11
N HIS A 624 6.05 -7.23 31.60
CA HIS A 624 6.68 -7.50 32.89
C HIS A 624 6.95 -6.23 33.71
N VAL A 625 6.74 -5.04 33.14
CA VAL A 625 7.19 -3.76 33.73
C VAL A 625 6.04 -3.00 34.37
N PHE A 626 4.93 -2.85 33.66
CA PHE A 626 3.77 -2.07 34.09
C PHE A 626 2.56 -2.96 34.30
N LYS A 627 2.62 -3.78 35.36
CA LYS A 627 1.44 -4.51 35.83
C LYS A 627 0.44 -3.50 36.37
N LEU A 628 -0.77 -3.52 35.81
CA LEU A 628 -1.90 -2.68 36.24
C LEU A 628 -2.68 -3.33 37.38
N GLY A 629 -2.67 -4.66 37.43
CA GLY A 629 -3.38 -5.44 38.44
C GLY A 629 -3.70 -6.83 37.90
N ASN A 630 -4.73 -7.45 38.45
CA ASN A 630 -5.19 -8.78 38.07
C ASN A 630 -6.72 -8.79 37.97
N ILE A 631 -7.26 -9.42 36.93
CA ILE A 631 -8.69 -9.47 36.62
C ILE A 631 -9.55 -10.19 37.68
N ASN A 632 -8.92 -10.98 38.55
CA ASN A 632 -9.62 -11.65 39.66
C ASN A 632 -9.98 -10.69 40.78
N HIS A 633 -9.33 -9.52 40.84
CA HIS A 633 -9.51 -8.54 41.91
C HIS A 633 -9.98 -7.18 41.41
N HIS A 634 -9.84 -6.89 40.10
CA HIS A 634 -10.15 -5.60 39.51
C HIS A 634 -10.88 -5.78 38.19
N ASN A 635 -11.82 -4.88 37.88
CA ASN A 635 -12.39 -4.79 36.54
C ASN A 635 -11.46 -3.99 35.59
N LEU A 636 -11.73 -4.06 34.28
CA LEU A 636 -10.91 -3.41 33.26
C LEU A 636 -10.87 -1.89 33.42
N TYR A 637 -11.95 -1.26 33.90
CA TYR A 637 -12.00 0.18 34.15
C TYR A 637 -11.02 0.60 35.26
N GLU A 638 -11.01 -0.10 36.39
CA GLU A 638 -10.08 0.14 37.52
C GLU A 638 -8.62 -0.04 37.11
N LEU A 639 -8.34 -1.03 36.26
CA LEU A 639 -7.00 -1.27 35.72
C LEU A 639 -6.56 -0.11 34.81
N LEU A 640 -7.47 0.45 34.01
CA LEU A 640 -7.19 1.62 33.19
C LEU A 640 -7.05 2.91 33.99
N GLU A 641 -7.81 3.06 35.08
CA GLU A 641 -7.58 4.14 36.05
C GLU A 641 -6.18 4.04 36.65
N THR A 642 -5.77 2.85 37.08
CA THR A 642 -4.43 2.60 37.61
C THR A 642 -3.35 2.98 36.59
N ALA A 643 -3.54 2.66 35.32
CA ALA A 643 -2.64 3.07 34.25
C ALA A 643 -2.57 4.60 34.15
N ASN A 644 -3.72 5.27 34.12
CA ASN A 644 -3.84 6.71 33.93
C ASN A 644 -3.43 7.54 35.17
N GLN A 645 -3.24 6.92 36.32
CA GLN A 645 -2.71 7.55 37.53
C GLN A 645 -1.20 7.30 37.71
N ASN A 646 -0.60 6.39 36.94
CA ASN A 646 0.79 6.02 37.08
C ASN A 646 1.74 7.09 36.47
N LYS A 647 2.48 7.79 37.33
CA LYS A 647 3.41 8.88 36.95
C LYS A 647 4.55 8.42 36.04
N LEU A 648 5.15 7.25 36.32
CA LEU A 648 6.23 6.70 35.49
C LEU A 648 5.72 6.28 34.11
N PHE A 649 4.51 5.75 34.08
CA PHE A 649 3.84 5.40 32.85
C PHE A 649 3.49 6.62 32.01
N LYS A 650 2.99 7.70 32.65
CA LYS A 650 2.79 9.01 32.01
C LYS A 650 4.10 9.57 31.45
N LEU A 651 5.21 9.44 32.18
CA LEU A 651 6.52 9.86 31.72
C LEU A 651 6.98 9.10 30.45
N ILE A 652 6.76 7.78 30.40
CA ILE A 652 7.09 6.96 29.23
C ILE A 652 6.15 7.27 28.06
N HIS A 653 4.87 7.52 28.33
CA HIS A 653 3.95 8.00 27.32
C HIS A 653 4.43 9.32 26.69
N ASP A 654 4.81 10.31 27.52
CA ASP A 654 5.14 11.66 27.05
C ASP A 654 6.56 11.80 26.49
N LYS A 655 7.52 11.00 26.98
CA LYS A 655 8.95 11.13 26.67
C LYS A 655 9.61 9.82 26.20
N HIS A 656 8.82 8.78 25.95
CA HIS A 656 9.29 7.46 25.53
C HIS A 656 10.29 6.84 26.52
N LEU A 657 10.98 5.77 26.12
CA LEU A 657 12.02 5.12 26.94
C LEU A 657 13.17 6.07 27.32
N THR A 658 13.41 7.10 26.50
CA THR A 658 14.40 8.13 26.80
C THR A 658 14.02 9.00 28.00
N GLY A 659 12.73 9.18 28.26
CA GLY A 659 12.23 9.91 29.42
C GLY A 659 12.52 9.18 30.72
N LEU A 660 12.26 7.87 30.74
CA LEU A 660 12.55 7.04 31.90
C LEU A 660 14.07 6.99 32.17
N LEU A 661 14.89 6.87 31.14
CA LEU A 661 16.35 6.91 31.29
C LEU A 661 16.83 8.26 31.85
N LYS A 662 16.36 9.37 31.30
CA LYS A 662 16.73 10.71 31.79
C LYS A 662 16.29 10.93 33.23
N GLU A 663 15.15 10.39 33.61
CA GLU A 663 14.68 10.46 34.98
C GLU A 663 15.54 9.60 35.90
N ALA A 664 15.90 8.39 35.49
CA ALA A 664 16.83 7.53 36.24
C ALA A 664 18.23 8.14 36.38
N GLU A 665 18.78 8.74 35.31
CA GLU A 665 20.08 9.44 35.31
C GLU A 665 20.14 10.60 36.33
N LYS A 666 19.00 11.17 36.77
CA LYS A 666 18.97 12.19 37.83
C LYS A 666 19.25 11.61 39.23
N TYR A 667 18.88 10.36 39.47
CA TYR A 667 19.08 9.70 40.76
C TYR A 667 20.46 9.06 40.83
N ASP A 668 20.89 8.45 39.72
CA ASP A 668 22.24 7.93 39.57
C ASP A 668 22.72 8.10 38.13
N SER A 669 23.68 9.01 37.96
CA SER A 669 24.30 9.29 36.66
C SER A 669 25.04 8.09 36.04
N SER A 670 25.39 7.08 36.86
CA SER A 670 26.04 5.85 36.40
C SER A 670 25.11 4.95 35.59
N ILE A 671 23.79 5.06 35.76
CA ILE A 671 22.78 4.23 35.08
C ILE A 671 22.89 4.34 33.56
N GLY A 672 23.09 5.56 33.03
CA GLY A 672 23.26 5.77 31.59
C GLY A 672 24.51 5.10 31.02
N ASN A 673 25.53 4.94 31.86
CA ASN A 673 26.82 4.32 31.54
C ASN A 673 26.84 2.82 31.82
N MET A 674 25.79 2.26 32.42
CA MET A 674 25.70 0.84 32.72
C MET A 674 25.84 0.04 31.43
N LEU A 675 26.91 -0.76 31.37
CA LEU A 675 27.25 -1.58 30.22
C LEU A 675 26.37 -2.83 30.21
N LEU A 676 25.46 -2.89 29.24
CA LEU A 676 24.58 -4.02 29.03
C LEU A 676 24.98 -4.77 27.77
N PRO A 677 24.79 -6.10 27.73
CA PRO A 677 25.00 -6.85 26.50
C PRO A 677 24.20 -6.20 25.36
N ILE A 678 24.71 -6.15 24.13
CA ILE A 678 23.90 -5.74 22.96
C ILE A 678 22.75 -6.72 22.69
N THR A 679 22.85 -7.87 23.31
CA THR A 679 22.07 -9.04 23.04
C THR A 679 20.88 -9.10 23.98
N VAL A 680 20.08 -8.05 23.98
CA VAL A 680 18.91 -7.97 24.85
C VAL A 680 17.67 -8.30 24.04
N THR A 681 17.05 -9.44 24.34
CA THR A 681 15.70 -9.74 23.83
C THR A 681 14.70 -8.77 24.46
N THR A 682 13.55 -8.57 23.81
CA THR A 682 12.46 -7.71 24.31
C THR A 682 12.12 -7.97 25.78
N CYS A 683 12.18 -9.24 26.23
CA CYS A 683 11.92 -9.65 27.61
C CYS A 683 13.05 -9.22 28.57
N GLN A 684 14.32 -9.36 28.19
CA GLN A 684 15.44 -8.92 29.03
C GLN A 684 15.46 -7.39 29.21
N MET A 685 15.11 -6.62 28.17
CA MET A 685 15.00 -5.16 28.27
C MET A 685 13.89 -4.76 29.26
N CYS A 686 12.74 -5.45 29.19
CA CYS A 686 11.68 -5.26 30.17
C CYS A 686 12.16 -5.52 31.60
N LYS A 687 12.92 -6.61 31.82
CA LYS A 687 13.48 -6.93 33.14
C LYS A 687 14.43 -5.84 33.64
N ILE A 688 15.29 -5.30 32.77
CA ILE A 688 16.19 -4.20 33.12
C ILE A 688 15.39 -2.95 33.49
N LEU A 689 14.41 -2.58 32.67
CA LEU A 689 13.53 -1.44 32.94
C LEU A 689 12.73 -1.63 34.24
N LYS A 690 12.26 -2.86 34.49
CA LYS A 690 11.61 -3.25 35.75
C LYS A 690 12.55 -3.05 36.94
N ASN A 691 13.79 -3.52 36.85
CA ASN A 691 14.79 -3.34 37.92
C ASN A 691 15.09 -1.85 38.17
N ILE A 692 15.22 -1.04 37.11
CA ILE A 692 15.40 0.41 37.23
C ILE A 692 14.21 1.03 37.99
N ILE A 693 12.99 0.62 37.68
CA ILE A 693 11.76 1.11 38.33
C ILE A 693 11.60 0.59 39.76
N GLU A 694 11.93 -0.68 40.03
CA GLU A 694 11.83 -1.28 41.36
C GLU A 694 12.89 -0.69 42.32
N ASN A 695 14.10 -0.44 41.83
CA ASN A 695 15.14 0.27 42.59
C ASN A 695 14.76 1.71 42.92
N GLN A 696 13.92 2.37 42.10
CA GLN A 696 13.33 3.67 42.46
C GLN A 696 12.26 3.52 43.56
N LYS A 697 11.46 2.43 43.57
CA LYS A 697 10.41 2.23 44.58
C LYS A 697 10.96 1.95 45.98
N THR A 698 12.10 1.29 46.10
CA THR A 698 12.71 0.97 47.42
C THR A 698 13.32 2.18 48.12
N GLN A 699 13.69 3.27 47.42
CA GLN A 699 14.18 4.51 48.03
C GLN A 699 13.10 5.56 48.33
N TYR A 700 11.91 5.45 47.72
CA TYR A 700 10.78 6.35 48.03
C TYR A 700 9.96 5.90 49.25
N ASN A 701 10.18 4.67 49.74
CA ASN A 701 9.53 4.12 50.93
C ASN A 701 10.47 4.03 52.15
N SER A 702 11.65 4.67 52.07
CA SER A 702 12.63 4.81 53.16
C SER A 702 12.80 6.25 53.59
#